data_AF-A0A1D2NCA9-F1
#
_entry.id   AF-A0A1D2NCA9-F1
#
_cell.length_a   1.000
_cell.length_b   1.000
_cell.length_c   1.000
_cell.angle_alpha   90.00
_cell.angle_beta   90.00
_cell.angle_gamma   90.00
#
_symmetry.space_group_name_H-M   'P 1'
#
loop_
_entity.id
_entity.type
_entity.pdbx_description
1 polymer ?
#
loop_
_entity_poly.entity_id
_entity_poly.type
_entity_poly.pdbx_seq_one_letter_code
_entity_poly.pdbx_strand_id
1 'polypeptide(L)'
;PSPIVQTRYGTVEGTFDGTSREGRKFYQFKGIQYAQVQERFKPSVEPPAWNGTKPAKEFGLACYDVQNHGDENCTFLSIFTPQLGSQNSTLRSVAVYVHGGSFQGGAGDNYGPNYLIDEDVVFVTINYRLGILGFLSVEDENSPGNYGLKDQVMALRWIRDNIVGFEATKTKHAIAQSGSFLDAWAFTRKPLRYAKKVAEMLDCPDTNSSAAIVQCLKAIPAKVIAQRELSRNATLKFFEDPIAGFGPVIEPIIGDGSSIFLSESPYELLVAGNISKVPLLSGVVKEEGIYLWAAYLLHSNSDYAVTDRLKLQENWNSVAPSAFYFDEKAPPERLNDIAQKLQDFYFESQFSLDDNSTFTQLSHLYSDHATHAAELDMMMSPLFNRVRDTPDHNEISKSVTKLWASFIKDGAPTATYGSELSFPSVDPTKGLQKWYRLDMDTELSDNIFSERVAFWESLQLSDDDFINSITKMAFALGYDPADIDSDDDSTRKAHGHSGRHRNRIGTSSSSTTANSHRQGVNVNAGHQVIRSTRVPTGTVAGRGMANRIGTRHEPEVSLPWNLQNMDKLDTATLERLEWMEPLGFRALSELTGLSPEALRKHFWASKLKPTSPLFSDLNHYFKNSHSPVHSATRLRINRIIELKRFNENNSDYKVPNVRLLWHGTQTGNVRGILTNGFRLPTQQGMFGRGVYFADRVTKSAQYCHPPSTRLTSGNKGTLFLCAVNLGKMYRATTGMNNLTQAPQGYDSVKGCGSHVPNRNDIRKHRGAMIPCGKTFLKPGQVALEHNEYIVYDLAKIAILFLVEFEYR
;
A
#
# COMPACT_ATOMS: atom_id res chain seq x y z
N PRO A 1 -43.81 -4.81 12.01
CA PRO A 1 -43.37 -5.20 13.36
C PRO A 1 -41.85 -5.13 13.45
N SER A 2 -41.29 -4.62 14.55
CA SER A 2 -39.83 -4.63 14.74
C SER A 2 -39.32 -6.06 14.81
N PRO A 3 -38.16 -6.38 14.21
CA PRO A 3 -37.58 -7.71 14.28
C PRO A 3 -37.10 -8.02 15.71
N ILE A 4 -37.37 -9.23 16.18
CA ILE A 4 -37.02 -9.69 17.52
C ILE A 4 -36.18 -10.96 17.40
N VAL A 5 -35.05 -11.02 18.12
CA VAL A 5 -34.16 -12.18 18.13
C VAL A 5 -33.84 -12.56 19.58
N GLN A 6 -33.91 -13.85 19.88
CA GLN A 6 -33.48 -14.40 21.17
C GLN A 6 -31.99 -14.69 21.15
N THR A 7 -31.26 -14.15 22.13
CA THR A 7 -29.85 -14.47 22.38
C THR A 7 -29.72 -15.32 23.65
N ARG A 8 -28.52 -15.88 23.92
CA ARG A 8 -28.18 -16.55 25.19
C ARG A 8 -28.38 -15.64 26.41
N TYR A 9 -28.25 -14.33 26.23
CA TYR A 9 -28.30 -13.34 27.32
C TYR A 9 -29.68 -12.71 27.52
N GLY A 10 -30.57 -12.83 26.53
CA GLY A 10 -31.90 -12.21 26.55
C GLY A 10 -32.37 -11.83 25.15
N THR A 11 -33.58 -11.29 25.06
CA THR A 11 -34.19 -10.91 23.77
C THR A 11 -33.72 -9.52 23.33
N VAL A 12 -33.48 -9.33 22.04
CA VAL A 12 -33.15 -8.03 21.43
C VAL A 12 -34.16 -7.64 20.34
N GLU A 13 -34.47 -6.34 20.24
CA GLU A 13 -35.35 -5.76 19.22
C GLU A 13 -34.55 -4.82 18.31
N GLY A 14 -34.48 -5.16 17.01
CA GLY A 14 -33.80 -4.37 15.99
C GLY A 14 -34.71 -3.46 15.17
N THR A 15 -34.26 -3.09 13.97
CA THR A 15 -35.03 -2.34 12.97
C THR A 15 -34.99 -3.02 11.59
N PHE A 16 -35.94 -2.68 10.71
CA PHE A 16 -35.99 -3.11 9.30
C PHE A 16 -36.16 -1.90 8.38
N ASP A 17 -35.23 -0.98 8.48
CA ASP A 17 -35.18 0.29 7.73
C ASP A 17 -33.85 0.50 6.99
N GLY A 18 -32.89 -0.41 7.19
CA GLY A 18 -31.61 -0.40 6.49
C GLY A 18 -31.80 -0.50 4.98
N THR A 19 -31.04 0.28 4.24
CA THR A 19 -31.05 0.27 2.76
C THR A 19 -29.61 0.24 2.26
N SER A 20 -29.27 -0.77 1.48
CA SER A 20 -27.94 -0.93 0.90
C SER A 20 -27.72 0.03 -0.26
N ARG A 21 -26.51 0.07 -0.82
CA ARG A 21 -26.19 0.86 -2.00
C ARG A 21 -27.08 0.51 -3.19
N GLU A 22 -27.37 -0.78 -3.43
CA GLU A 22 -28.25 -1.20 -4.53
C GLU A 22 -29.75 -1.22 -4.13
N GLY A 23 -30.10 -0.63 -2.98
CA GLY A 23 -31.49 -0.48 -2.56
C GLY A 23 -32.08 -1.70 -1.84
N ARG A 24 -31.27 -2.73 -1.54
CA ARG A 24 -31.71 -3.90 -0.77
C ARG A 24 -32.07 -3.48 0.64
N LYS A 25 -33.26 -3.87 1.10
CA LYS A 25 -33.69 -3.68 2.49
C LYS A 25 -33.07 -4.75 3.39
N PHE A 26 -32.63 -4.37 4.58
CA PHE A 26 -32.01 -5.28 5.54
C PHE A 26 -32.39 -4.96 7.00
N TYR A 27 -32.21 -5.94 7.86
CA TYR A 27 -32.45 -5.86 9.30
C TYR A 27 -31.18 -5.43 10.04
N GLN A 28 -31.34 -4.66 11.11
CA GLN A 28 -30.24 -4.09 11.88
C GLN A 28 -30.46 -4.32 13.37
N PHE A 29 -29.41 -4.78 14.06
CA PHE A 29 -29.36 -4.85 15.52
C PHE A 29 -28.08 -4.19 15.97
N LYS A 30 -28.17 -2.97 16.47
CA LYS A 30 -27.02 -2.14 16.82
C LYS A 30 -26.86 -2.06 18.33
N GLY A 31 -25.60 -1.96 18.79
CA GLY A 31 -25.29 -1.70 20.19
C GLY A 31 -25.58 -2.86 21.14
N ILE A 32 -25.37 -4.11 20.71
CA ILE A 32 -25.51 -5.28 21.58
C ILE A 32 -24.24 -5.44 22.41
N GLN A 33 -24.36 -5.40 23.74
CA GLN A 33 -23.21 -5.59 24.64
C GLN A 33 -22.78 -7.06 24.66
N TYR A 34 -21.54 -7.35 24.25
CA TYR A 34 -21.01 -8.71 24.23
C TYR A 34 -20.11 -9.04 25.44
N ALA A 35 -19.69 -8.00 26.16
CA ALA A 35 -18.75 -8.07 27.27
C ALA A 35 -19.00 -6.94 28.28
N GLN A 36 -18.54 -7.13 29.52
CA GLN A 36 -18.54 -6.10 30.54
C GLN A 36 -17.12 -5.86 31.07
N VAL A 37 -16.68 -4.61 31.07
CA VAL A 37 -15.45 -4.16 31.74
C VAL A 37 -15.80 -3.84 33.19
N GLN A 38 -15.41 -4.70 34.13
CA GLN A 38 -15.67 -4.48 35.58
C GLN A 38 -14.54 -3.67 36.25
N GLU A 39 -13.30 -3.88 35.82
CA GLU A 39 -12.13 -3.22 36.36
C GLU A 39 -11.16 -2.84 35.23
N ARG A 40 -10.55 -1.66 35.33
CA ARG A 40 -9.55 -1.21 34.36
C ARG A 40 -8.30 -2.11 34.41
N PHE A 41 -7.71 -2.33 33.24
CA PHE A 41 -6.51 -3.16 33.07
C PHE A 41 -6.71 -4.60 33.58
N LYS A 42 -7.91 -5.14 33.33
CA LYS A 42 -8.26 -6.54 33.53
C LYS A 42 -9.06 -7.07 32.34
N PRO A 43 -9.06 -8.39 32.09
CA PRO A 43 -9.94 -9.00 31.08
C PRO A 43 -11.40 -8.66 31.34
N SER A 44 -12.17 -8.44 30.27
CA SER A 44 -13.62 -8.30 30.38
C SER A 44 -14.27 -9.63 30.77
N VAL A 45 -15.49 -9.57 31.29
CA VAL A 45 -16.29 -10.75 31.65
C VAL A 45 -17.57 -10.83 30.82
N GLU A 46 -18.24 -11.99 30.85
CA GLU A 46 -19.57 -12.13 30.23
C GLU A 46 -20.54 -11.09 30.81
N PRO A 47 -21.36 -10.42 29.97
CA PRO A 47 -22.34 -9.47 30.45
C PRO A 47 -23.49 -10.20 31.18
N PRO A 48 -24.15 -9.54 32.16
CA PRO A 48 -25.29 -10.14 32.83
C PRO A 48 -26.44 -10.37 31.85
N ALA A 49 -27.11 -11.51 31.97
CA ALA A 49 -28.36 -11.77 31.28
C ALA A 49 -29.44 -10.76 31.71
N TRP A 50 -30.41 -10.49 30.83
CA TRP A 50 -31.52 -9.59 31.10
C TRP A 50 -32.86 -10.24 30.82
N ASN A 51 -33.88 -9.78 31.56
CA ASN A 51 -35.26 -10.20 31.36
C ASN A 51 -35.96 -9.27 30.36
N GLY A 52 -36.82 -9.85 29.53
CA GLY A 52 -37.57 -9.11 28.51
C GLY A 52 -36.73 -8.74 27.29
N THR A 53 -37.22 -7.76 26.54
CA THR A 53 -36.64 -7.34 25.26
C THR A 53 -35.88 -6.03 25.41
N LYS A 54 -34.59 -6.03 25.08
CA LYS A 54 -33.78 -4.80 25.02
C LYS A 54 -33.79 -4.20 23.61
N PRO A 55 -33.88 -2.86 23.49
CA PRO A 55 -33.74 -2.20 22.20
C PRO A 55 -32.29 -2.27 21.71
N ALA A 56 -32.10 -2.73 20.48
CA ALA A 56 -30.84 -2.78 19.74
C ALA A 56 -30.95 -1.92 18.46
N LYS A 57 -31.35 -0.66 18.63
CA LYS A 57 -31.72 0.25 17.53
C LYS A 57 -30.69 1.35 17.26
N GLU A 58 -29.76 1.54 18.18
CA GLU A 58 -28.69 2.55 18.10
C GLU A 58 -27.33 1.92 18.31
N PHE A 59 -26.29 2.53 17.74
CA PHE A 59 -24.93 2.06 17.96
C PHE A 59 -24.55 2.21 19.44
N GLY A 60 -23.74 1.25 19.92
CA GLY A 60 -23.15 1.33 21.25
C GLY A 60 -22.06 2.39 21.29
N LEU A 61 -21.66 2.81 22.49
CA LEU A 61 -20.59 3.79 22.67
C LEU A 61 -19.27 3.25 22.12
N ALA A 62 -18.54 4.10 21.39
CA ALA A 62 -17.18 3.84 20.97
C ALA A 62 -16.23 3.77 22.18
N CYS A 63 -15.13 3.03 22.05
CA CYS A 63 -14.09 3.04 23.08
C CYS A 63 -13.31 4.34 23.01
N TYR A 64 -12.75 4.78 24.14
CA TYR A 64 -11.83 5.92 24.15
C TYR A 64 -10.73 5.71 23.12
N ASP A 65 -10.72 6.58 22.10
CA ASP A 65 -9.66 6.67 21.11
C ASP A 65 -8.63 7.76 21.49
N VAL A 66 -7.56 7.84 20.71
CA VAL A 66 -6.57 8.91 20.84
C VAL A 66 -7.15 10.30 20.61
N GLN A 67 -8.24 10.47 19.86
CA GLN A 67 -8.92 11.77 19.70
C GLN A 67 -9.85 12.10 20.89
N ASN A 68 -9.87 11.22 21.88
CA ASN A 68 -10.60 11.36 23.12
C ASN A 68 -12.14 11.43 22.91
N HIS A 69 -12.62 10.70 21.92
CA HIS A 69 -14.02 10.31 21.76
C HIS A 69 -14.24 8.92 22.37
N GLY A 70 -15.32 8.72 23.13
CA GLY A 70 -15.73 7.40 23.61
C GLY A 70 -15.99 7.27 25.11
N ASP A 71 -16.09 6.01 25.57
CA ASP A 71 -16.41 5.59 26.93
C ASP A 71 -15.62 4.31 27.31
N GLU A 72 -15.51 3.99 28.61
CA GLU A 72 -14.92 2.70 29.06
C GLU A 72 -15.92 1.54 28.88
N ASN A 73 -17.22 1.83 28.97
CA ASN A 73 -18.27 0.87 28.66
C ASN A 73 -18.54 0.90 27.15
N CYS A 74 -17.67 0.25 26.38
CA CYS A 74 -17.66 0.36 24.92
C CYS A 74 -17.67 -0.98 24.17
N THR A 75 -17.71 -2.11 24.86
CA THR A 75 -17.62 -3.45 24.27
C THR A 75 -18.96 -3.93 23.68
N PHE A 76 -19.35 -3.28 22.58
CA PHE A 76 -20.57 -3.51 21.83
C PHE A 76 -20.29 -4.08 20.43
N LEU A 77 -21.28 -4.79 19.88
CA LEU A 77 -21.30 -5.22 18.49
C LEU A 77 -22.61 -4.84 17.80
N SER A 78 -22.59 -4.82 16.48
CA SER A 78 -23.76 -4.57 15.64
C SER A 78 -23.86 -5.63 14.54
N ILE A 79 -25.08 -6.07 14.24
CA ILE A 79 -25.37 -7.17 13.30
C ILE A 79 -26.32 -6.65 12.22
N PHE A 80 -25.98 -6.93 10.97
CA PHE A 80 -26.75 -6.56 9.79
C PHE A 80 -27.03 -7.82 8.99
N THR A 81 -28.30 -8.11 8.75
CA THR A 81 -28.73 -9.33 8.04
C THR A 81 -29.77 -9.00 6.99
N PRO A 82 -29.67 -9.54 5.76
CA PRO A 82 -30.59 -9.19 4.69
C PRO A 82 -31.95 -9.89 4.81
N GLN A 83 -32.07 -10.94 5.64
CA GLN A 83 -33.31 -11.69 5.80
C GLN A 83 -33.46 -12.25 7.22
N LEU A 84 -34.70 -12.27 7.72
CA LEU A 84 -35.11 -12.89 8.98
C LEU A 84 -36.53 -13.45 8.87
N GLY A 85 -36.81 -14.55 9.57
CA GLY A 85 -38.14 -15.14 9.72
C GLY A 85 -38.59 -15.98 8.52
N SER A 86 -37.68 -16.46 7.67
CA SER A 86 -38.06 -17.26 6.50
C SER A 86 -38.30 -18.73 6.85
N GLN A 87 -39.46 -19.27 6.45
CA GLN A 87 -39.86 -20.66 6.67
C GLN A 87 -38.91 -21.69 6.02
N ASN A 88 -38.14 -21.28 5.00
CA ASN A 88 -37.14 -22.08 4.28
C ASN A 88 -35.75 -21.38 4.28
N SER A 89 -35.35 -20.75 5.40
CA SER A 89 -34.09 -20.00 5.44
C SER A 89 -32.86 -20.92 5.36
N THR A 90 -32.04 -20.75 4.32
CA THR A 90 -30.66 -21.22 4.30
C THR A 90 -29.80 -20.25 5.13
N LEU A 91 -29.06 -20.78 6.12
CA LEU A 91 -28.15 -19.96 6.92
C LEU A 91 -27.07 -19.31 6.05
N ARG A 92 -26.82 -18.03 6.25
CA ARG A 92 -25.83 -17.23 5.50
C ARG A 92 -24.47 -17.23 6.17
N SER A 93 -23.41 -17.10 5.38
CA SER A 93 -22.07 -16.90 5.93
C SER A 93 -21.98 -15.57 6.68
N VAL A 94 -21.42 -15.62 7.90
CA VAL A 94 -21.12 -14.41 8.69
C VAL A 94 -19.74 -13.85 8.33
N ALA A 95 -19.68 -12.53 8.17
CA ALA A 95 -18.46 -11.74 8.07
C ALA A 95 -18.36 -10.86 9.31
N VAL A 96 -17.32 -11.10 10.13
CA VAL A 96 -17.04 -10.30 11.33
C VAL A 96 -15.91 -9.34 11.01
N TYR A 97 -16.19 -8.05 11.07
CA TYR A 97 -15.22 -6.99 10.82
C TYR A 97 -14.69 -6.43 12.14
N VAL A 98 -13.37 -6.51 12.29
CA VAL A 98 -12.62 -5.92 13.39
C VAL A 98 -11.93 -4.67 12.84
N HIS A 99 -12.30 -3.50 13.33
CA HIS A 99 -11.76 -2.26 12.78
C HIS A 99 -10.26 -2.10 13.08
N GLY A 100 -9.57 -1.45 12.14
CA GLY A 100 -8.19 -1.00 12.32
C GLY A 100 -8.10 0.27 13.17
N GLY A 101 -7.00 1.02 12.98
CA GLY A 101 -6.68 2.24 13.75
C GLY A 101 -5.48 2.07 14.70
N SER A 102 -4.52 1.22 14.32
CA SER A 102 -3.26 0.98 15.04
C SER A 102 -3.44 0.66 16.53
N PHE A 103 -4.54 -0.03 16.85
CA PHE A 103 -4.99 -0.36 18.21
C PHE A 103 -5.27 0.86 19.11
N GLN A 104 -5.31 2.07 18.55
CA GLN A 104 -5.38 3.34 19.26
C GLN A 104 -6.61 4.18 18.90
N GLY A 105 -7.25 3.89 17.77
CA GLY A 105 -8.46 4.56 17.33
C GLY A 105 -9.38 3.65 16.55
N GLY A 106 -10.56 4.18 16.24
CA GLY A 106 -11.59 3.49 15.46
C GLY A 106 -12.77 3.02 16.30
N ALA A 107 -13.86 2.73 15.60
CA ALA A 107 -15.08 2.20 16.17
C ALA A 107 -15.81 1.37 15.10
N GLY A 108 -16.63 0.42 15.54
CA GLY A 108 -17.40 -0.46 14.67
C GLY A 108 -18.53 0.23 13.92
N ASP A 109 -18.96 1.42 14.35
CA ASP A 109 -19.95 2.26 13.67
C ASP A 109 -19.34 3.15 12.57
N ASN A 110 -18.00 3.26 12.49
CA ASN A 110 -17.31 3.86 11.35
C ASN A 110 -17.53 3.07 10.05
N TYR A 111 -17.92 1.80 10.14
CA TYR A 111 -18.00 0.87 9.02
C TYR A 111 -19.43 0.39 8.81
N GLY A 112 -20.11 0.98 7.84
CA GLY A 112 -21.49 0.65 7.50
C GLY A 112 -21.61 -0.60 6.61
N PRO A 113 -22.72 -1.35 6.69
CA PRO A 113 -22.95 -2.59 5.94
C PRO A 113 -23.22 -2.36 4.43
N ASN A 114 -23.27 -1.11 3.97
CA ASN A 114 -24.00 -0.68 2.78
C ASN A 114 -23.60 -1.38 1.48
N TYR A 115 -22.35 -1.83 1.33
CA TYR A 115 -21.91 -2.54 0.13
C TYR A 115 -22.00 -4.05 0.32
N LEU A 116 -21.40 -4.59 1.39
CA LEU A 116 -21.37 -6.05 1.59
C LEU A 116 -22.75 -6.67 1.78
N ILE A 117 -23.73 -5.92 2.32
CA ILE A 117 -25.12 -6.39 2.48
C ILE A 117 -25.89 -6.48 1.16
N ASP A 118 -25.39 -5.91 0.06
CA ASP A 118 -25.91 -6.20 -1.30
C ASP A 118 -25.78 -7.71 -1.59
N GLU A 119 -24.77 -8.37 -1.01
CA GLU A 119 -24.50 -9.80 -1.13
C GLU A 119 -25.22 -10.62 -0.04
N ASP A 120 -25.43 -11.92 -0.30
CA ASP A 120 -26.13 -12.80 0.66
C ASP A 120 -25.24 -13.26 1.82
N VAL A 121 -24.83 -12.31 2.65
CA VAL A 121 -23.97 -12.50 3.83
C VAL A 121 -24.53 -11.73 5.03
N VAL A 122 -24.17 -12.15 6.25
CA VAL A 122 -24.46 -11.40 7.48
C VAL A 122 -23.21 -10.65 7.89
N PHE A 123 -23.32 -9.34 8.09
CA PHE A 123 -22.20 -8.48 8.45
C PHE A 123 -22.27 -8.13 9.94
N VAL A 124 -21.14 -8.22 10.63
CA VAL A 124 -21.02 -7.89 12.05
C VAL A 124 -19.85 -6.96 12.26
N THR A 125 -20.06 -5.86 12.97
CA THR A 125 -18.99 -4.96 13.44
C THR A 125 -18.87 -5.01 14.95
N ILE A 126 -17.64 -4.88 15.46
CA ILE A 126 -17.36 -4.92 16.90
C ILE A 126 -16.52 -3.71 17.32
N ASN A 127 -16.75 -3.22 18.54
CA ASN A 127 -15.83 -2.34 19.26
C ASN A 127 -14.94 -3.21 20.17
N TYR A 128 -13.71 -2.77 20.45
CA TYR A 128 -12.82 -3.39 21.44
C TYR A 128 -11.96 -2.30 22.09
N ARG A 129 -11.46 -2.52 23.32
CA ARG A 129 -10.66 -1.49 24.01
C ARG A 129 -9.38 -1.15 23.25
N LEU A 130 -9.05 0.14 23.22
CA LEU A 130 -7.94 0.73 22.47
C LEU A 130 -6.91 1.40 23.39
N GLY A 131 -5.75 1.72 22.83
CA GLY A 131 -4.65 2.43 23.46
C GLY A 131 -4.22 1.79 24.77
N ILE A 132 -3.80 2.63 25.71
CA ILE A 132 -3.41 2.20 27.05
C ILE A 132 -4.53 1.46 27.80
N LEU A 133 -5.80 1.78 27.55
CA LEU A 133 -6.93 1.13 28.23
C LEU A 133 -7.15 -0.31 27.76
N GLY A 134 -6.81 -0.60 26.50
CA GLY A 134 -6.87 -1.95 25.91
C GLY A 134 -5.57 -2.73 26.00
N PHE A 135 -4.42 -2.07 26.10
CA PHE A 135 -3.12 -2.69 25.85
C PHE A 135 -2.03 -2.34 26.88
N LEU A 136 -2.37 -1.74 28.02
CA LEU A 136 -1.38 -1.53 29.10
C LEU A 136 -0.75 -2.86 29.51
N SER A 137 0.57 -2.96 29.39
CA SER A 137 1.36 -4.02 30.01
C SER A 137 2.51 -3.42 30.81
N VAL A 138 2.72 -3.98 32.00
CA VAL A 138 3.89 -3.73 32.86
C VAL A 138 4.73 -5.01 33.03
N GLU A 139 4.54 -5.97 32.12
CA GLU A 139 5.34 -7.21 31.99
C GLU A 139 5.24 -8.16 33.20
N ASP A 140 4.28 -7.93 34.10
CA ASP A 140 4.01 -8.77 35.28
C ASP A 140 2.50 -8.91 35.57
N GLU A 141 2.16 -9.53 36.70
CA GLU A 141 0.79 -9.83 37.12
C GLU A 141 -0.10 -8.61 37.39
N ASN A 142 0.49 -7.43 37.60
CA ASN A 142 -0.26 -6.20 37.85
C ASN A 142 -1.03 -5.76 36.59
N SER A 143 -0.42 -5.93 35.41
CA SER A 143 -1.07 -5.75 34.12
C SER A 143 -0.33 -6.55 33.03
N PRO A 144 -0.75 -7.77 32.69
CA PRO A 144 -0.09 -8.58 31.65
C PRO A 144 -0.29 -8.05 30.22
N GLY A 145 -1.43 -7.41 29.95
CA GLY A 145 -1.75 -6.81 28.63
C GLY A 145 -2.80 -7.56 27.80
N ASN A 146 -2.92 -7.15 26.54
CA ASN A 146 -3.79 -7.71 25.49
C ASN A 146 -5.29 -7.71 25.82
N TYR A 147 -5.79 -6.76 26.62
CA TYR A 147 -7.20 -6.71 26.99
C TYR A 147 -8.13 -6.46 25.79
N GLY A 148 -7.73 -5.59 24.86
CA GLY A 148 -8.46 -5.36 23.61
C GLY A 148 -8.57 -6.61 22.73
N LEU A 149 -7.50 -7.42 22.64
CA LEU A 149 -7.54 -8.70 21.91
C LEU A 149 -8.43 -9.73 22.62
N LYS A 150 -8.40 -9.76 23.96
CA LYS A 150 -9.31 -10.60 24.75
C LYS A 150 -10.77 -10.19 24.57
N ASP A 151 -11.05 -8.89 24.42
CA ASP A 151 -12.38 -8.40 24.08
C ASP A 151 -12.83 -8.90 22.69
N GLN A 152 -11.95 -8.86 21.68
CA GLN A 152 -12.24 -9.44 20.36
C GLN A 152 -12.57 -10.93 20.45
N VAL A 153 -11.84 -11.71 21.26
CA VAL A 153 -12.16 -13.13 21.53
C VAL A 153 -13.55 -13.27 22.16
N MET A 154 -13.92 -12.41 23.10
CA MET A 154 -15.25 -12.46 23.71
C MET A 154 -16.35 -12.13 22.71
N ALA A 155 -16.13 -11.15 21.82
CA ALA A 155 -17.07 -10.85 20.74
C ALA A 155 -17.23 -12.06 19.80
N LEU A 156 -16.13 -12.71 19.40
CA LEU A 156 -16.18 -13.91 18.56
C LEU A 156 -16.89 -15.08 19.26
N ARG A 157 -16.71 -15.27 20.57
CA ARG A 157 -17.46 -16.26 21.36
C ARG A 157 -18.95 -15.92 21.42
N TRP A 158 -19.29 -14.65 21.63
CA TRP A 158 -20.67 -14.19 21.60
C TRP A 158 -21.31 -14.48 20.23
N ILE A 159 -20.62 -14.14 19.14
CA ILE A 159 -21.12 -14.38 17.77
C ILE A 159 -21.30 -15.88 17.54
N ARG A 160 -20.29 -16.70 17.89
CA ARG A 160 -20.34 -18.16 17.79
C ARG A 160 -21.59 -18.76 18.45
N ASP A 161 -22.01 -18.19 19.57
CA ASP A 161 -23.11 -18.73 20.40
C ASP A 161 -24.49 -18.18 19.99
N ASN A 162 -24.56 -17.04 19.29
CA ASN A 162 -25.82 -16.33 19.04
C ASN A 162 -26.19 -16.14 17.55
N ILE A 163 -25.23 -16.25 16.62
CA ILE A 163 -25.43 -15.82 15.23
C ILE A 163 -26.50 -16.61 14.45
N VAL A 164 -26.80 -17.84 14.88
CA VAL A 164 -27.88 -18.66 14.29
C VAL A 164 -29.25 -17.98 14.43
N GLY A 165 -29.48 -17.25 15.53
CA GLY A 165 -30.72 -16.48 15.73
C GLY A 165 -30.89 -15.33 14.72
N PHE A 166 -29.81 -14.95 14.03
CA PHE A 166 -29.78 -13.92 13.00
C PHE A 166 -29.74 -14.51 11.57
N GLU A 167 -30.12 -15.79 11.44
CA GLU A 167 -30.10 -16.56 10.19
C GLU A 167 -28.71 -16.68 9.52
N ALA A 168 -27.66 -16.78 10.34
CA ALA A 168 -26.29 -16.98 9.86
C ALA A 168 -25.59 -18.21 10.45
N THR A 169 -24.54 -18.65 9.74
CA THR A 169 -23.65 -19.75 10.09
C THR A 169 -22.20 -19.26 10.15
N LYS A 170 -21.37 -20.04 10.84
CA LYS A 170 -19.96 -19.75 11.09
C LYS A 170 -19.14 -19.95 9.81
N THR A 171 -18.23 -19.02 9.56
CA THR A 171 -17.20 -19.11 8.51
C THR A 171 -15.84 -19.43 9.14
N LYS A 172 -14.96 -20.08 8.38
CA LYS A 172 -13.59 -20.41 8.81
C LYS A 172 -12.57 -19.88 7.83
N HIS A 173 -12.76 -18.63 7.41
CA HIS A 173 -11.89 -17.92 6.46
C HIS A 173 -11.39 -16.64 7.13
N ALA A 174 -10.22 -16.15 6.73
CA ALA A 174 -9.64 -14.90 7.20
C ALA A 174 -9.36 -13.98 6.01
N ILE A 175 -9.66 -12.69 6.18
CA ILE A 175 -9.29 -11.64 5.24
C ILE A 175 -8.36 -10.67 5.96
N ALA A 176 -7.14 -10.50 5.46
CA ALA A 176 -6.17 -9.54 5.94
C ALA A 176 -6.06 -8.38 4.94
N GLN A 177 -6.39 -7.18 5.39
CA GLN A 177 -6.52 -5.98 4.57
C GLN A 177 -5.47 -4.97 5.01
N SER A 178 -4.42 -4.81 4.20
CA SER A 178 -3.33 -3.86 4.46
C SER A 178 -2.77 -3.96 5.89
N GLY A 179 -2.40 -5.18 6.28
CA GLY A 179 -1.84 -5.44 7.61
C GLY A 179 -1.52 -6.91 7.85
N SER A 180 -0.47 -7.17 8.61
CA SER A 180 -0.03 -8.48 9.07
C SER A 180 0.37 -8.43 10.54
N PHE A 181 0.19 -9.53 11.25
CA PHE A 181 0.72 -9.67 12.61
C PHE A 181 2.26 -9.66 12.67
N LEU A 182 2.93 -9.72 11.52
CA LEU A 182 4.40 -9.58 11.39
C LEU A 182 4.85 -8.14 11.19
N ASP A 183 3.93 -7.20 10.97
CA ASP A 183 4.27 -5.79 10.77
C ASP A 183 4.94 -5.23 12.03
N ALA A 184 5.89 -4.31 11.83
CA ALA A 184 6.69 -3.78 12.94
C ALA A 184 5.84 -3.07 14.00
N TRP A 185 4.76 -2.41 13.56
CA TRP A 185 3.81 -1.68 14.40
C TRP A 185 2.76 -2.59 15.07
N ALA A 186 2.59 -3.84 14.61
CA ALA A 186 1.55 -4.75 15.11
C ALA A 186 1.90 -5.42 16.45
N PHE A 187 3.11 -5.19 16.96
CA PHE A 187 3.61 -5.82 18.19
C PHE A 187 4.53 -4.87 18.97
N THR A 188 4.26 -4.70 20.26
CA THR A 188 5.01 -3.81 21.16
C THR A 188 6.08 -4.60 21.93
N ARG A 189 7.37 -4.27 21.72
CA ARG A 189 8.49 -4.97 22.37
C ARG A 189 8.89 -4.45 23.75
N LYS A 190 8.63 -3.16 24.03
CA LYS A 190 9.05 -2.48 25.28
C LYS A 190 7.86 -1.87 26.05
N PRO A 191 6.78 -2.63 26.34
CA PRO A 191 5.56 -2.07 26.92
C PRO A 191 5.76 -1.36 28.27
N LEU A 192 6.62 -1.88 29.15
CA LEU A 192 6.89 -1.23 30.45
C LEU A 192 7.50 0.17 30.30
N ARG A 193 8.37 0.39 29.29
CA ARG A 193 8.93 1.72 28.98
C ARG A 193 7.81 2.72 28.66
N TYR A 194 6.84 2.30 27.85
CA TYR A 194 5.72 3.18 27.45
C TYR A 194 4.77 3.45 28.62
N ALA A 195 4.50 2.44 29.45
CA ALA A 195 3.71 2.59 30.67
C ALA A 195 4.34 3.61 31.64
N LYS A 196 5.65 3.50 31.90
CA LYS A 196 6.40 4.43 32.76
C LYS A 196 6.33 5.87 32.24
N LYS A 197 6.60 6.07 30.94
CA LYS A 197 6.57 7.40 30.33
C LYS A 197 5.22 8.09 30.50
N VAL A 198 4.11 7.37 30.30
CA VAL A 198 2.76 7.94 30.50
C VAL A 198 2.48 8.21 31.98
N ALA A 199 2.91 7.33 32.88
CA ALA A 199 2.78 7.55 34.32
C ALA A 199 3.56 8.79 34.80
N GLU A 200 4.78 9.01 34.29
CA GLU A 200 5.58 10.21 34.57
C GLU A 200 4.90 11.48 34.06
N MET A 201 4.34 11.46 32.84
CA MET A 201 3.58 12.58 32.28
C MET A 201 2.27 12.89 33.01
N LEU A 202 1.79 11.95 33.82
CA LEU A 202 0.59 12.06 34.66
C LEU A 202 0.92 12.36 36.12
N ASP A 203 2.19 12.68 36.42
CA ASP A 203 2.71 12.96 37.76
C ASP A 203 2.43 11.83 38.75
N CYS A 204 2.48 10.57 38.29
CA CYS A 204 2.34 9.41 39.18
C CYS A 204 3.48 9.40 40.22
N PRO A 205 3.19 9.21 41.52
CA PRO A 205 4.19 9.37 42.59
C PRO A 205 5.38 8.40 42.54
N ASP A 206 5.16 7.19 42.01
CA ASP A 206 6.19 6.16 41.87
C ASP A 206 6.04 5.46 40.52
N THR A 207 7.05 5.63 39.67
CA THR A 207 7.17 5.00 38.34
C THR A 207 8.25 3.92 38.30
N ASN A 208 8.80 3.55 39.45
CA ASN A 208 9.75 2.44 39.58
C ASN A 208 9.06 1.11 39.92
N SER A 209 7.84 1.14 40.47
CA SER A 209 7.04 -0.03 40.81
C SER A 209 5.88 -0.24 39.83
N SER A 210 5.80 -1.41 39.20
CA SER A 210 4.68 -1.82 38.31
C SER A 210 3.32 -1.68 39.01
N ALA A 211 3.22 -2.13 40.26
CA ALA A 211 1.99 -2.02 41.04
C ALA A 211 1.59 -0.57 41.30
N ALA A 212 2.55 0.30 41.63
CA ALA A 212 2.29 1.72 41.87
C ALA A 212 1.85 2.45 40.59
N ILE A 213 2.48 2.14 39.45
CA ILE A 213 2.08 2.63 38.13
C ILE A 213 0.62 2.27 37.85
N VAL A 214 0.28 0.97 37.93
CA VAL A 214 -1.07 0.49 37.62
C VAL A 214 -2.09 1.10 38.59
N GLN A 215 -1.78 1.20 39.88
CA GLN A 215 -2.67 1.78 40.88
C GLN A 215 -2.91 3.28 40.64
N CYS A 216 -1.87 4.04 40.32
CA CYS A 216 -2.00 5.45 39.94
C CYS A 216 -2.90 5.59 38.70
N LEU A 217 -2.61 4.84 37.64
CA LEU A 217 -3.38 4.88 36.39
C LEU A 217 -4.83 4.44 36.57
N LYS A 218 -5.15 3.55 37.52
CA LYS A 218 -6.55 3.20 37.85
C LYS A 218 -7.31 4.36 38.49
N ALA A 219 -6.64 5.20 39.27
CA ALA A 219 -7.26 6.33 39.97
C ALA A 219 -7.53 7.54 39.05
N ILE A 220 -6.82 7.65 37.93
CA ILE A 220 -6.96 8.75 36.98
C ILE A 220 -8.19 8.51 36.09
N PRO A 221 -9.03 9.51 35.76
CA PRO A 221 -10.13 9.32 34.83
C PRO A 221 -9.65 8.83 33.45
N ALA A 222 -10.26 7.80 32.87
CA ALA A 222 -9.82 7.18 31.61
C ALA A 222 -9.64 8.19 30.47
N LYS A 223 -10.56 9.14 30.36
CA LYS A 223 -10.49 10.28 29.44
C LYS A 223 -9.13 11.01 29.50
N VAL A 224 -8.64 11.28 30.71
CA VAL A 224 -7.36 11.99 30.92
C VAL A 224 -6.18 11.12 30.49
N ILE A 225 -6.25 9.80 30.72
CA ILE A 225 -5.20 8.87 30.32
C ILE A 225 -5.11 8.77 28.79
N ALA A 226 -6.25 8.62 28.12
CA ALA A 226 -6.33 8.61 26.65
C ALA A 226 -5.82 9.93 26.04
N GLN A 227 -6.17 11.08 26.62
CA GLN A 227 -5.64 12.39 26.21
C GLN A 227 -4.13 12.54 26.41
N ARG A 228 -3.56 11.92 27.45
CA ARG A 228 -2.13 12.03 27.76
C ARG A 228 -1.30 11.07 26.92
N GLU A 229 -1.83 9.89 26.62
CA GLU A 229 -1.32 9.05 25.54
C GLU A 229 -1.30 9.81 24.21
N LEU A 230 -2.36 10.56 23.90
CA LEU A 230 -2.39 11.43 22.74
C LEU A 230 -1.34 12.54 22.81
N SER A 231 -1.20 13.22 23.94
CA SER A 231 -0.21 14.30 24.10
C SER A 231 1.21 13.76 23.91
N ARG A 232 1.49 12.56 24.45
CA ARG A 232 2.73 11.82 24.17
C ARG A 232 2.87 11.62 22.67
N ASN A 233 1.81 11.15 22.01
CA ASN A 233 1.77 10.92 20.56
C ASN A 233 1.97 12.20 19.72
N ALA A 234 1.47 13.35 20.19
CA ALA A 234 1.62 14.66 19.55
C ALA A 234 2.99 15.31 19.81
N THR A 235 3.62 14.99 20.94
CA THR A 235 5.04 15.30 21.21
C THR A 235 6.00 14.25 20.68
N LEU A 236 5.51 13.18 20.04
CA LEU A 236 6.37 12.27 19.29
C LEU A 236 7.06 13.13 18.25
N LYS A 237 8.38 13.18 18.35
CA LYS A 237 9.15 13.41 17.16
C LYS A 237 8.87 12.17 16.33
N PHE A 238 8.21 12.33 15.19
CA PHE A 238 7.61 11.24 14.40
C PHE A 238 8.57 10.08 14.10
N PHE A 239 9.87 10.36 14.21
CA PHE A 239 10.99 9.49 13.93
C PHE A 239 11.73 8.92 15.14
N GLU A 240 11.39 9.33 16.37
CA GLU A 240 12.13 8.92 17.59
C GLU A 240 11.36 7.94 18.48
N ASP A 241 10.06 7.74 18.24
CA ASP A 241 9.22 6.80 19.00
C ASP A 241 8.19 6.15 18.05
N PRO A 242 7.82 4.87 18.27
CA PRO A 242 6.97 4.13 17.35
C PRO A 242 5.51 4.60 17.29
N ILE A 243 4.89 4.43 16.12
CA ILE A 243 3.49 4.74 15.81
C ILE A 243 2.51 4.10 16.81
N ALA A 244 2.81 2.88 17.31
CA ALA A 244 1.96 2.14 18.25
C ALA A 244 2.67 1.72 19.53
N GLY A 245 2.79 2.64 20.49
CA GLY A 245 3.37 2.37 21.81
C GLY A 245 2.54 1.48 22.75
N PHE A 246 1.23 1.33 22.50
CA PHE A 246 0.36 0.39 23.22
C PHE A 246 -0.40 -0.49 22.22
N GLY A 247 0.06 -1.72 22.08
CA GLY A 247 -0.51 -2.73 21.20
C GLY A 247 -0.27 -4.14 21.76
N PRO A 248 -0.37 -5.18 20.92
CA PRO A 248 -0.14 -6.56 21.33
C PRO A 248 1.24 -6.78 21.95
N VAL A 249 1.30 -7.56 23.03
CA VAL A 249 2.53 -7.90 23.78
C VAL A 249 2.61 -9.40 24.07
N ILE A 250 3.79 -9.91 24.40
CA ILE A 250 3.94 -11.21 25.07
C ILE A 250 3.49 -11.05 26.52
N GLU A 251 2.61 -11.94 26.99
CA GLU A 251 2.13 -11.92 28.36
C GLU A 251 2.99 -12.82 29.26
N PRO A 252 3.27 -12.39 30.50
CA PRO A 252 3.87 -13.25 31.49
C PRO A 252 2.92 -14.41 31.84
N ILE A 253 3.49 -15.58 32.14
CA ILE A 253 2.70 -16.72 32.62
C ILE A 253 2.28 -16.46 34.06
N ILE A 254 0.97 -16.31 34.28
CA ILE A 254 0.36 -16.09 35.60
C ILE A 254 -0.52 -17.30 35.93
N GLY A 255 -0.37 -17.86 37.14
CA GLY A 255 -1.14 -19.02 37.57
C GLY A 255 -0.90 -20.24 36.70
N ASP A 256 -1.98 -20.84 36.17
CA ASP A 256 -1.93 -21.98 35.25
C ASP A 256 -1.78 -21.58 33.77
N GLY A 257 -1.67 -20.27 33.48
CA GLY A 257 -1.55 -19.74 32.13
C GLY A 257 -2.84 -19.73 31.32
N SER A 258 -3.99 -20.10 31.90
CA SER A 258 -5.27 -20.21 31.18
C SER A 258 -5.79 -18.88 30.62
N SER A 259 -5.31 -17.74 31.13
CA SER A 259 -5.73 -16.39 30.70
C SER A 259 -4.81 -15.75 29.66
N ILE A 260 -3.72 -16.41 29.27
CA ILE A 260 -2.73 -15.88 28.31
C ILE A 260 -3.34 -15.85 26.92
N PHE A 261 -3.24 -14.70 26.24
CA PHE A 261 -3.59 -14.60 24.82
C PHE A 261 -2.36 -14.87 23.93
N LEU A 262 -1.22 -14.22 24.21
CA LEU A 262 0.05 -14.46 23.52
C LEU A 262 1.14 -14.88 24.50
N SER A 263 1.62 -16.11 24.39
CA SER A 263 2.73 -16.65 25.19
C SER A 263 4.11 -16.39 24.58
N GLU A 264 4.15 -16.17 23.26
CA GLU A 264 5.34 -16.01 22.44
C GLU A 264 5.08 -14.94 21.38
N SER A 265 6.12 -14.48 20.69
CA SER A 265 5.93 -13.53 19.60
C SER A 265 5.13 -14.15 18.44
N PRO A 266 4.34 -13.37 17.69
CA PRO A 266 3.61 -13.89 16.53
C PRO A 266 4.51 -14.58 15.48
N TYR A 267 5.78 -14.14 15.38
CA TYR A 267 6.78 -14.76 14.51
C TYR A 267 7.17 -16.16 14.99
N GLU A 268 7.46 -16.33 16.29
CA GLU A 268 7.82 -17.64 16.86
C GLU A 268 6.65 -18.63 16.74
N LEU A 269 5.43 -18.18 17.01
CA LEU A 269 4.22 -18.99 16.84
C LEU A 269 4.04 -19.46 15.39
N LEU A 270 4.31 -18.59 14.41
CA LEU A 270 4.26 -18.91 12.99
C LEU A 270 5.34 -19.94 12.61
N VAL A 271 6.59 -19.73 13.04
CA VAL A 271 7.72 -20.65 12.77
C VAL A 271 7.49 -22.01 13.42
N ALA A 272 6.91 -22.05 14.62
CA ALA A 272 6.55 -23.28 15.32
C ALA A 272 5.33 -24.00 14.70
N GLY A 273 4.62 -23.35 13.76
CA GLY A 273 3.35 -23.86 13.22
C GLY A 273 2.22 -23.90 14.24
N ASN A 274 2.36 -23.19 15.36
CA ASN A 274 1.33 -23.05 16.39
C ASN A 274 0.33 -21.94 16.01
N ILE A 275 -0.22 -22.04 14.80
CA ILE A 275 -1.17 -21.09 14.23
C ILE A 275 -2.37 -21.83 13.65
N SER A 276 -3.52 -21.15 13.58
CA SER A 276 -4.71 -21.72 12.93
C SER A 276 -4.53 -21.76 11.41
N LYS A 277 -4.78 -22.92 10.81
CA LYS A 277 -4.74 -23.11 9.36
C LYS A 277 -6.13 -22.88 8.77
N VAL A 278 -6.34 -21.71 8.16
CA VAL A 278 -7.58 -21.31 7.49
C VAL A 278 -7.27 -20.70 6.12
N PRO A 279 -8.18 -20.77 5.14
CA PRO A 279 -8.06 -19.96 3.92
C PRO A 279 -7.87 -18.48 4.28
N LEU A 280 -6.83 -17.88 3.69
CA LEU A 280 -6.46 -16.48 3.88
C LEU A 280 -6.53 -15.75 2.54
N LEU A 281 -7.33 -14.70 2.48
CA LEU A 281 -7.25 -13.68 1.44
C LEU A 281 -6.48 -12.50 2.01
N SER A 282 -5.35 -12.13 1.40
CA SER A 282 -4.53 -11.01 1.85
C SER A 282 -4.28 -10.05 0.70
N GLY A 283 -4.20 -8.75 0.99
CA GLY A 283 -3.94 -7.73 -0.01
C GLY A 283 -3.34 -6.46 0.59
N VAL A 284 -2.73 -5.67 -0.30
CA VAL A 284 -2.20 -4.33 -0.04
C VAL A 284 -2.60 -3.41 -1.21
N VAL A 285 -2.74 -2.13 -0.95
CA VAL A 285 -2.79 -1.06 -1.94
C VAL A 285 -1.39 -0.75 -2.45
N LYS A 286 -1.33 -0.12 -3.63
CA LYS A 286 -0.06 0.13 -4.32
C LYS A 286 0.89 1.08 -3.57
N GLU A 287 0.33 2.06 -2.86
CA GLU A 287 1.05 3.20 -2.26
C GLU A 287 0.57 3.42 -0.81
N GLU A 288 0.71 2.40 0.04
CA GLU A 288 0.25 2.38 1.45
C GLU A 288 0.82 3.55 2.29
N GLY A 289 2.13 3.78 2.14
CA GLY A 289 2.90 4.75 2.91
C GLY A 289 2.54 6.21 2.63
N ILE A 290 1.73 6.48 1.60
CA ILE A 290 1.25 7.83 1.30
C ILE A 290 0.44 8.39 2.46
N TYR A 291 -0.28 7.56 3.22
CA TYR A 291 -1.09 8.03 4.34
C TYR A 291 -0.22 8.66 5.44
N LEU A 292 0.82 7.95 5.86
CA LEU A 292 1.75 8.40 6.89
C LEU A 292 2.53 9.63 6.43
N TRP A 293 2.96 9.63 5.17
CA TRP A 293 3.78 10.69 4.61
C TRP A 293 2.99 11.94 4.18
N ALA A 294 1.75 11.80 3.71
CA ALA A 294 0.89 12.93 3.38
C ALA A 294 0.42 13.66 4.64
N ALA A 295 0.03 12.94 5.70
CA ALA A 295 -0.30 13.54 7.00
C ALA A 295 0.83 14.45 7.51
N TYR A 296 2.08 14.07 7.23
CA TYR A 296 3.25 14.87 7.56
C TYR A 296 3.40 16.14 6.70
N LEU A 297 3.20 16.07 5.38
CA LEU A 297 3.22 17.27 4.51
C LEU A 297 2.14 18.29 4.87
N LEU A 298 0.95 17.80 5.24
CA LEU A 298 -0.20 18.62 5.58
C LEU A 298 0.01 19.51 6.82
N HIS A 299 0.99 19.18 7.65
CA HIS A 299 1.29 19.88 8.89
C HIS A 299 2.60 20.68 8.82
N SER A 300 3.11 20.92 7.61
CA SER A 300 4.36 21.63 7.30
C SER A 300 4.49 23.05 7.87
N ASN A 301 3.40 23.63 8.38
CA ASN A 301 3.38 24.96 9.02
C ASN A 301 3.40 24.91 10.57
N SER A 302 3.46 23.72 11.18
CA SER A 302 3.70 23.60 12.63
C SER A 302 5.21 23.54 12.92
N ASP A 303 5.69 24.26 13.94
CA ASP A 303 7.13 24.30 14.30
C ASP A 303 7.72 22.89 14.52
N TYR A 304 6.90 21.95 14.99
CA TYR A 304 7.28 20.55 15.19
C TYR A 304 7.52 19.80 13.87
N ALA A 305 6.64 19.94 12.88
CA ALA A 305 6.81 19.27 11.59
C ALA A 305 8.02 19.80 10.80
N VAL A 306 8.29 21.11 10.87
CA VAL A 306 9.50 21.71 10.25
C VAL A 306 10.77 21.17 10.89
N THR A 307 10.80 21.08 12.22
CA THR A 307 11.96 20.56 12.96
C THR A 307 12.21 19.07 12.66
N ASP A 308 11.16 18.27 12.59
CA ASP A 308 11.28 16.84 12.26
C ASP A 308 11.66 16.61 10.79
N ARG A 309 11.29 17.51 9.86
CA ARG A 309 11.75 17.51 8.45
C ARG A 309 13.24 17.69 8.36
N LEU A 310 13.74 18.73 9.01
CA LEU A 310 15.17 19.00 9.03
C LEU A 310 15.94 17.86 9.67
N LYS A 311 15.44 17.27 10.77
CA LYS A 311 16.09 16.10 11.40
C LYS A 311 16.10 14.85 10.52
N LEU A 312 15.01 14.53 9.82
CA LEU A 312 14.99 13.36 8.94
C LEU A 312 16.05 13.51 7.83
N GLN A 313 16.17 14.71 7.26
CA GLN A 313 17.12 14.99 6.18
C GLN A 313 18.58 15.11 6.68
N GLU A 314 18.80 15.83 7.79
CA GLU A 314 20.14 16.15 8.30
C GLU A 314 20.71 15.06 9.21
N ASN A 315 19.84 14.29 9.89
CA ASN A 315 20.23 13.32 10.91
C ASN A 315 19.65 11.91 10.65
N TRP A 316 19.52 11.52 9.38
CA TRP A 316 18.96 10.24 8.93
C TRP A 316 19.40 9.03 9.76
N ASN A 317 20.71 8.85 9.95
CA ASN A 317 21.27 7.68 10.65
C ASN A 317 20.87 7.60 12.14
N SER A 318 20.51 8.72 12.77
CA SER A 318 20.02 8.74 14.15
C SER A 318 18.51 8.52 14.26
N VAL A 319 17.77 8.75 13.18
CA VAL A 319 16.31 8.88 13.14
C VAL A 319 15.68 7.62 12.52
N ALA A 320 16.20 7.17 11.38
CA ALA A 320 15.65 6.03 10.65
C ALA A 320 15.55 4.75 11.50
N PRO A 321 16.53 4.41 12.39
CA PRO A 321 16.42 3.21 13.21
C PRO A 321 15.18 3.18 14.12
N SER A 322 14.81 4.29 14.74
CA SER A 322 13.62 4.33 15.61
C SER A 322 12.34 4.50 14.80
N ALA A 323 12.36 5.31 13.73
CA ALA A 323 11.23 5.50 12.83
C ALA A 323 10.72 4.19 12.20
N PHE A 324 11.66 3.27 11.93
CA PHE A 324 11.39 1.98 11.31
C PHE A 324 11.61 0.79 12.28
N TYR A 325 11.60 1.05 13.60
CA TYR A 325 11.60 0.04 14.67
C TYR A 325 12.82 -0.90 14.69
N PHE A 326 13.92 -0.52 14.05
CA PHE A 326 15.17 -1.29 14.07
C PHE A 326 15.89 -1.21 15.42
N ASP A 327 15.73 -0.13 16.18
CA ASP A 327 16.28 0.01 17.54
C ASP A 327 15.61 -0.94 18.58
N GLU A 328 14.52 -1.58 18.20
CA GLU A 328 13.91 -2.67 18.95
C GLU A 328 14.22 -4.07 18.40
N LYS A 329 14.78 -4.18 17.18
CA LYS A 329 14.98 -5.45 16.46
C LYS A 329 16.43 -5.83 16.21
N ALA A 330 17.32 -4.83 16.07
CA ALA A 330 18.72 -5.00 15.72
C ALA A 330 19.62 -4.46 16.85
N PRO A 331 20.82 -5.01 17.01
CA PRO A 331 21.74 -4.54 18.04
C PRO A 331 22.30 -3.14 17.68
N PRO A 332 22.65 -2.30 18.67
CA PRO A 332 23.01 -0.89 18.45
C PRO A 332 24.10 -0.66 17.40
N GLU A 333 25.08 -1.56 17.31
CA GLU A 333 26.19 -1.50 16.36
C GLU A 333 25.78 -1.64 14.89
N ARG A 334 24.59 -2.18 14.61
CA ARG A 334 24.06 -2.37 13.26
C ARG A 334 23.13 -1.26 12.78
N LEU A 335 22.64 -0.43 13.69
CA LEU A 335 21.62 0.58 13.37
C LEU A 335 22.09 1.57 12.30
N ASN A 336 23.35 2.01 12.37
CA ASN A 336 23.93 2.90 11.37
C ASN A 336 24.08 2.24 9.99
N ASP A 337 24.51 0.97 9.95
CA ASP A 337 24.64 0.21 8.68
C ASP A 337 23.28 0.01 8.02
N ILE A 338 22.26 -0.35 8.80
CA ILE A 338 20.88 -0.50 8.32
C ILE A 338 20.34 0.85 7.79
N ALA A 339 20.53 1.93 8.54
CA ALA A 339 20.12 3.26 8.12
C ALA A 339 20.79 3.66 6.80
N GLN A 340 22.10 3.41 6.66
CA GLN A 340 22.82 3.71 5.41
C GLN A 340 22.30 2.89 4.23
N LYS A 341 22.06 1.58 4.41
CA LYS A 341 21.49 0.71 3.37
C LYS A 341 20.12 1.18 2.90
N LEU A 342 19.26 1.64 3.83
CA LEU A 342 17.96 2.23 3.49
C LEU A 342 18.15 3.52 2.68
N GLN A 343 19.10 4.36 3.09
CA GLN A 343 19.38 5.60 2.39
C GLN A 343 19.85 5.35 0.95
N ASP A 344 20.77 4.40 0.79
CA ASP A 344 21.36 4.08 -0.51
C ASP A 344 20.33 3.46 -1.45
N PHE A 345 19.48 2.55 -0.95
CA PHE A 345 18.48 1.87 -1.77
C PHE A 345 17.34 2.79 -2.22
N TYR A 346 16.79 3.61 -1.33
CA TYR A 346 15.65 4.48 -1.65
C TYR A 346 16.07 5.85 -2.19
N PHE A 347 17.27 6.35 -1.87
CA PHE A 347 17.64 7.75 -2.15
C PHE A 347 18.98 7.94 -2.84
N GLU A 348 19.69 6.87 -3.24
CA GLU A 348 20.99 6.97 -3.91
C GLU A 348 22.00 7.85 -3.11
N SER A 349 22.02 7.70 -1.78
CA SER A 349 22.92 8.32 -0.77
C SER A 349 22.53 9.69 -0.18
N GLN A 350 21.74 10.55 -0.86
CA GLN A 350 21.24 11.81 -0.29
C GLN A 350 19.89 12.20 -0.89
N PHE A 351 19.00 12.79 -0.08
CA PHE A 351 17.71 13.28 -0.54
C PHE A 351 17.39 14.69 -0.03
N SER A 352 16.53 15.39 -0.76
CA SER A 352 15.89 16.62 -0.31
C SER A 352 14.40 16.41 -0.16
N LEU A 353 13.85 16.75 1.01
CA LEU A 353 12.41 16.69 1.29
C LEU A 353 11.59 17.72 0.51
N ASP A 354 12.24 18.60 -0.25
CA ASP A 354 11.61 19.53 -1.18
C ASP A 354 11.55 18.99 -2.62
N ASP A 355 12.15 17.82 -2.92
CA ASP A 355 12.02 17.16 -4.22
C ASP A 355 10.89 16.12 -4.23
N ASN A 356 10.05 16.17 -5.27
CA ASN A 356 8.95 15.24 -5.50
C ASN A 356 9.42 13.78 -5.70
N SER A 357 10.66 13.57 -6.16
CA SER A 357 11.22 12.21 -6.27
C SER A 357 11.43 11.57 -4.90
N THR A 358 11.94 12.35 -3.94
CA THR A 358 12.05 11.97 -2.52
C THR A 358 10.70 11.65 -1.91
N PHE A 359 9.65 12.42 -2.24
CA PHE A 359 8.29 12.14 -1.77
C PHE A 359 7.82 10.74 -2.17
N THR A 360 8.05 10.36 -3.45
CA THR A 360 7.68 9.04 -3.96
C THR A 360 8.50 7.94 -3.28
N GLN A 361 9.81 8.14 -3.13
CA GLN A 361 10.69 7.18 -2.49
C GLN A 361 10.38 7.00 -1.00
N LEU A 362 10.02 8.08 -0.29
CA LEU A 362 9.54 8.00 1.09
C LEU A 362 8.20 7.27 1.17
N SER A 363 7.26 7.54 0.26
CA SER A 363 6.00 6.78 0.17
C SER A 363 6.28 5.29 0.00
N HIS A 364 7.24 4.90 -0.86
CA HIS A 364 7.63 3.49 -1.05
C HIS A 364 8.27 2.91 0.21
N LEU A 365 9.23 3.60 0.82
CA LEU A 365 9.87 3.18 2.06
C LEU A 365 8.86 2.99 3.19
N TYR A 366 7.92 3.93 3.37
CA TYR A 366 6.85 3.79 4.35
C TYR A 366 5.88 2.70 3.97
N SER A 367 5.56 2.50 2.68
CA SER A 367 4.67 1.41 2.24
C SER A 367 5.25 0.04 2.56
N ASP A 368 6.57 -0.11 2.43
CA ASP A 368 7.25 -1.36 2.71
C ASP A 368 7.41 -1.60 4.23
N HIS A 369 7.26 -0.55 5.05
CA HIS A 369 7.38 -0.64 6.51
C HIS A 369 6.03 -0.66 7.26
N ALA A 370 5.05 0.10 6.77
CA ALA A 370 3.77 0.34 7.38
C ALA A 370 2.67 0.42 6.32
N THR A 371 1.63 -0.36 6.55
CA THR A 371 0.49 -0.54 5.67
C THR A 371 -0.68 0.35 6.12
N HIS A 372 -1.34 1.00 5.16
CA HIS A 372 -2.61 1.71 5.26
C HIS A 372 -3.67 1.31 4.20
N ALA A 373 -4.89 1.14 4.67
CA ALA A 373 -6.00 0.45 4.00
C ALA A 373 -6.92 1.34 3.13
N ALA A 374 -6.39 1.91 2.04
CA ALA A 374 -7.20 2.74 1.12
C ALA A 374 -8.33 1.97 0.39
N GLU A 375 -8.32 0.65 0.39
CA GLU A 375 -9.35 -0.23 -0.17
C GLU A 375 -10.62 -0.33 0.69
N LEU A 376 -10.57 0.10 1.97
CA LEU A 376 -11.74 0.07 2.86
C LEU A 376 -12.88 0.96 2.33
N ASP A 377 -12.56 2.07 1.67
CA ASP A 377 -13.55 2.96 1.02
C ASP A 377 -14.27 2.28 -0.17
N MET A 378 -13.73 1.18 -0.69
CA MET A 378 -14.32 0.43 -1.81
C MET A 378 -15.27 -0.69 -1.36
N MET A 379 -15.21 -1.10 -0.09
CA MET A 379 -15.94 -2.26 0.46
C MET A 379 -16.85 -1.91 1.65
N MET A 380 -16.52 -0.86 2.39
CA MET A 380 -17.32 -0.38 3.52
C MET A 380 -17.79 1.05 3.24
N SER A 381 -18.94 1.44 3.82
CA SER A 381 -19.46 2.81 3.69
C SER A 381 -18.33 3.84 3.85
N PRO A 382 -18.29 4.94 3.07
CA PRO A 382 -17.11 5.79 2.99
C PRO A 382 -16.66 6.26 4.38
N LEU A 383 -15.40 6.01 4.75
CA LEU A 383 -14.80 6.58 5.97
C LEU A 383 -14.80 8.11 5.89
N PHE A 384 -14.78 8.62 4.67
CA PHE A 384 -14.87 10.03 4.33
C PHE A 384 -16.06 10.20 3.39
N ASN A 385 -17.06 11.01 3.75
CA ASN A 385 -18.20 11.42 2.90
C ASN A 385 -17.78 12.19 1.61
N ARG A 386 -16.64 11.86 1.01
CA ARG A 386 -15.90 12.57 -0.04
C ARG A 386 -15.48 11.68 -1.20
N VAL A 387 -15.89 10.41 -1.23
CA VAL A 387 -15.68 9.57 -2.41
C VAL A 387 -16.43 10.22 -3.56
N ARG A 388 -15.71 10.62 -4.62
CA ARG A 388 -16.35 11.08 -5.85
C ARG A 388 -17.11 9.88 -6.40
N ASP A 389 -18.42 10.00 -6.40
CA ASP A 389 -19.35 9.02 -6.96
C ASP A 389 -19.19 9.00 -8.50
N THR A 390 -18.09 8.40 -8.97
CA THR A 390 -17.83 8.21 -10.39
C THR A 390 -18.31 6.84 -10.83
N PRO A 391 -18.75 6.69 -12.10
CA PRO A 391 -19.13 5.39 -12.65
C PRO A 391 -18.05 4.32 -12.46
N ASP A 392 -16.79 4.66 -12.73
CA ASP A 392 -15.64 3.77 -12.57
C ASP A 392 -15.45 3.30 -11.11
N HIS A 393 -15.57 4.22 -10.14
CA HIS A 393 -15.47 3.86 -8.72
C HIS A 393 -16.56 2.86 -8.32
N ASN A 394 -17.80 3.09 -8.76
CA ASN A 394 -18.92 2.20 -8.49
C ASN A 394 -18.74 0.81 -9.11
N GLU A 395 -18.24 0.71 -10.33
CA GLU A 395 -17.98 -0.57 -10.99
C GLU A 395 -16.91 -1.39 -10.28
N ILE A 396 -15.78 -0.77 -9.91
CA ILE A 396 -14.73 -1.47 -9.18
C ILE A 396 -15.22 -1.87 -7.79
N SER A 397 -15.88 -0.98 -7.06
CA SER A 397 -16.43 -1.28 -5.71
C SER A 397 -17.38 -2.48 -5.72
N LYS A 398 -18.29 -2.56 -6.69
CA LYS A 398 -19.18 -3.73 -6.86
C LYS A 398 -18.40 -5.02 -7.07
N SER A 399 -17.35 -4.96 -7.88
CA SER A 399 -16.54 -6.12 -8.21
C SER A 399 -15.71 -6.61 -7.01
N VAL A 400 -15.09 -5.68 -6.26
CA VAL A 400 -14.40 -5.98 -5.00
C VAL A 400 -15.36 -6.58 -3.97
N THR A 401 -16.56 -6.00 -3.81
CA THR A 401 -17.59 -6.51 -2.88
C THR A 401 -17.95 -7.97 -3.18
N LYS A 402 -18.11 -8.30 -4.47
CA LYS A 402 -18.41 -9.67 -4.93
C LYS A 402 -17.27 -10.64 -4.66
N LEU A 403 -16.02 -10.23 -4.91
CA LEU A 403 -14.83 -11.04 -4.62
C LEU A 403 -14.74 -11.39 -3.13
N TRP A 404 -14.95 -10.40 -2.26
CA TRP A 404 -14.96 -10.62 -0.81
C TRP A 404 -16.12 -11.51 -0.38
N ALA A 405 -17.33 -11.25 -0.89
CA ALA A 405 -18.50 -12.05 -0.54
C ALA A 405 -18.38 -13.51 -1.00
N SER A 406 -17.82 -13.78 -2.18
CA SER A 406 -17.55 -15.15 -2.62
C SER A 406 -16.49 -15.83 -1.74
N PHE A 407 -15.42 -15.14 -1.38
CA PHE A 407 -14.43 -15.69 -0.45
C PHE A 407 -15.04 -15.99 0.95
N ILE A 408 -15.90 -15.10 1.46
CA ILE A 408 -16.62 -15.31 2.72
C ILE A 408 -17.51 -16.56 2.65
N LYS A 409 -18.20 -16.79 1.53
CA LYS A 409 -19.10 -17.94 1.32
C LYS A 409 -18.33 -19.24 1.09
N ASP A 410 -17.36 -19.21 0.18
CA ASP A 410 -16.83 -20.42 -0.45
C ASP A 410 -15.36 -20.68 -0.11
N GLY A 411 -14.67 -19.73 0.54
CA GLY A 411 -13.23 -19.80 0.83
C GLY A 411 -12.36 -19.53 -0.39
N ALA A 412 -12.96 -19.10 -1.51
CA ALA A 412 -12.29 -18.74 -2.74
C ALA A 412 -12.95 -17.49 -3.35
N PRO A 413 -12.18 -16.49 -3.83
CA PRO A 413 -12.74 -15.29 -4.46
C PRO A 413 -13.14 -15.58 -5.92
N THR A 414 -14.25 -16.31 -6.10
CA THR A 414 -14.70 -16.87 -7.39
C THR A 414 -15.64 -15.96 -8.17
N ALA A 415 -16.19 -14.92 -7.55
CA ALA A 415 -17.08 -14.00 -8.24
C ALA A 415 -16.30 -13.15 -9.26
N THR A 416 -16.78 -13.12 -10.49
CA THR A 416 -16.04 -12.63 -11.65
C THR A 416 -15.76 -11.12 -11.62
N TYR A 417 -14.48 -10.77 -11.69
CA TYR A 417 -13.99 -9.53 -12.32
C TYR A 417 -13.63 -9.88 -13.77
N GLY A 418 -14.60 -9.78 -14.70
CA GLY A 418 -14.41 -10.26 -16.08
C GLY A 418 -14.58 -11.77 -16.26
N SER A 419 -14.61 -12.25 -17.50
CA SER A 419 -15.22 -13.55 -17.85
C SER A 419 -14.47 -14.82 -17.44
N GLU A 420 -13.20 -14.79 -17.03
CA GLU A 420 -12.41 -16.01 -16.76
C GLU A 420 -11.20 -15.76 -15.83
N LEU A 421 -11.41 -15.40 -14.55
CA LEU A 421 -10.31 -15.34 -13.58
C LEU A 421 -10.48 -16.40 -12.50
N SER A 422 -9.73 -17.50 -12.62
CA SER A 422 -9.52 -18.45 -11.51
C SER A 422 -8.40 -17.91 -10.62
N PHE A 423 -8.65 -17.51 -9.37
CA PHE A 423 -7.60 -17.12 -8.42
C PHE A 423 -6.72 -18.33 -8.06
N PRO A 424 -5.48 -18.49 -8.59
CA PRO A 424 -4.61 -19.55 -8.12
C PRO A 424 -4.28 -19.34 -6.64
N SER A 425 -4.22 -20.44 -5.89
CA SER A 425 -3.61 -20.43 -4.57
C SER A 425 -2.14 -20.03 -4.69
N VAL A 426 -1.69 -19.10 -3.84
CA VAL A 426 -0.27 -18.76 -3.75
C VAL A 426 0.46 -19.90 -3.04
N ASP A 427 1.51 -20.40 -3.68
CA ASP A 427 2.43 -21.35 -3.08
C ASP A 427 3.73 -20.62 -2.74
N PRO A 428 4.01 -20.34 -1.45
CA PRO A 428 5.20 -19.60 -1.04
C PRO A 428 6.50 -20.37 -1.28
N THR A 429 6.44 -21.69 -1.55
CA THR A 429 7.63 -22.51 -1.84
C THR A 429 8.03 -22.43 -3.31
N LYS A 430 7.14 -21.97 -4.18
CA LYS A 430 7.43 -21.73 -5.59
C LYS A 430 7.89 -20.30 -5.74
N GLY A 431 9.09 -20.05 -6.28
CA GLY A 431 9.69 -18.70 -6.42
C GLY A 431 8.91 -17.68 -7.27
N LEU A 432 7.70 -18.02 -7.73
CA LEU A 432 6.76 -17.14 -8.43
C LEU A 432 5.49 -16.98 -7.59
N GLN A 433 5.35 -15.82 -6.94
CA GLN A 433 4.12 -15.43 -6.27
C GLN A 433 3.20 -14.70 -7.25
N LYS A 434 1.95 -15.18 -7.37
CA LYS A 434 0.94 -14.57 -8.23
C LYS A 434 0.00 -13.69 -7.42
N TRP A 435 -0.26 -12.49 -7.93
CA TRP A 435 -1.10 -11.48 -7.29
C TRP A 435 -2.12 -10.96 -8.29
N TYR A 436 -3.34 -10.68 -7.83
CA TYR A 436 -4.32 -9.95 -8.63
C TYR A 436 -4.18 -8.47 -8.38
N ARG A 437 -3.85 -7.75 -9.44
CA ARG A 437 -3.91 -6.30 -9.40
C ARG A 437 -5.35 -5.87 -9.70
N LEU A 438 -6.06 -5.43 -8.66
CA LEU A 438 -7.40 -4.88 -8.79
C LEU A 438 -7.32 -3.44 -9.30
N ASP A 439 -7.68 -3.24 -10.56
CA ASP A 439 -7.73 -1.96 -11.30
C ASP A 439 -8.84 -2.09 -12.37
N MET A 440 -9.17 -1.01 -13.09
CA MET A 440 -10.18 -1.06 -14.18
C MET A 440 -9.94 -2.24 -15.12
N ASP A 441 -8.66 -2.47 -15.48
CA ASP A 441 -8.18 -3.62 -16.22
C ASP A 441 -7.48 -4.61 -15.26
N THR A 442 -8.26 -5.37 -14.48
CA THR A 442 -7.68 -6.34 -13.53
C THR A 442 -6.85 -7.39 -14.24
N GLU A 443 -5.62 -7.59 -13.77
CA GLU A 443 -4.66 -8.50 -14.36
C GLU A 443 -3.95 -9.35 -13.30
N LEU A 444 -3.55 -10.56 -13.70
CA LEU A 444 -2.67 -11.40 -12.91
C LEU A 444 -1.24 -10.89 -13.07
N SER A 445 -0.63 -10.50 -11.96
CA SER A 445 0.75 -10.01 -11.89
C SER A 445 1.63 -11.01 -11.15
N ASP A 446 2.85 -11.22 -11.63
CA ASP A 446 3.84 -12.06 -10.96
C ASP A 446 4.83 -11.18 -10.16
N ASN A 447 5.18 -11.61 -8.95
CA ASN A 447 6.29 -11.06 -8.15
C ASN A 447 6.26 -9.53 -7.98
N ILE A 448 5.10 -9.02 -7.52
CA ILE A 448 4.95 -7.60 -7.18
C ILE A 448 6.00 -7.18 -6.14
N PHE A 449 6.57 -6.00 -6.32
CA PHE A 449 7.60 -5.42 -5.44
C PHE A 449 8.88 -6.25 -5.24
N SER A 450 9.15 -7.26 -6.09
CA SER A 450 10.29 -8.18 -5.94
C SER A 450 11.65 -7.54 -5.63
N GLU A 451 11.99 -6.43 -6.29
CA GLU A 451 13.22 -5.67 -6.01
C GLU A 451 13.27 -5.11 -4.58
N ARG A 452 12.14 -4.57 -4.09
CA ARG A 452 12.02 -4.03 -2.73
C ARG A 452 12.01 -5.16 -1.70
N VAL A 453 11.25 -6.23 -1.95
CA VAL A 453 11.22 -7.43 -1.09
C VAL A 453 12.62 -8.02 -0.92
N ALA A 454 13.36 -8.23 -2.01
CA ALA A 454 14.72 -8.75 -1.97
C ALA A 454 15.69 -7.84 -1.18
N PHE A 455 15.50 -6.53 -1.26
CA PHE A 455 16.27 -5.59 -0.43
C PHE A 455 15.97 -5.78 1.07
N TRP A 456 14.70 -5.84 1.48
CA TRP A 456 14.34 -6.04 2.88
C TRP A 456 14.81 -7.39 3.44
N GLU A 457 14.79 -8.44 2.61
CA GLU A 457 15.36 -9.75 2.95
C GLU A 457 16.88 -9.69 3.16
N SER A 458 17.58 -8.82 2.42
CA SER A 458 19.04 -8.66 2.53
C SER A 458 19.51 -7.97 3.82
N LEU A 459 18.62 -7.28 4.54
CA LEU A 459 19.00 -6.53 5.75
C LEU A 459 19.36 -7.44 6.94
N GLN A 460 18.99 -8.73 6.91
CA GLN A 460 19.34 -9.78 7.89
C GLN A 460 19.37 -9.27 9.34
N LEU A 461 18.23 -9.13 10.01
CA LEU A 461 18.15 -8.41 11.29
C LEU A 461 18.70 -9.17 12.51
N SER A 462 19.07 -10.46 12.36
CA SER A 462 19.75 -11.30 13.36
C SER A 462 20.76 -12.23 12.71
N ASP A 463 21.77 -12.67 13.47
CA ASP A 463 22.87 -13.53 12.96
C ASP A 463 22.45 -14.99 12.69
N ASP A 464 21.29 -15.42 13.17
CA ASP A 464 20.75 -16.76 12.91
C ASP A 464 19.48 -16.74 12.01
N ASP A 465 19.52 -17.58 10.96
CA ASP A 465 18.39 -18.35 10.43
C ASP A 465 17.32 -17.71 9.51
N PHE A 466 17.66 -16.88 8.51
CA PHE A 466 16.66 -16.56 7.46
C PHE A 466 16.22 -17.79 6.64
N ILE A 467 17.17 -18.58 6.11
CA ILE A 467 16.87 -19.77 5.29
C ILE A 467 16.16 -20.85 6.14
N ASN A 468 16.65 -21.10 7.35
CA ASN A 468 16.00 -22.02 8.27
C ASN A 468 14.59 -21.57 8.66
N SER A 469 14.30 -20.27 8.69
CA SER A 469 12.97 -19.75 8.99
C SER A 469 11.99 -19.89 7.83
N ILE A 470 12.42 -19.70 6.57
CA ILE A 470 11.57 -19.99 5.40
C ILE A 470 11.24 -21.48 5.35
N THR A 471 12.23 -22.36 5.52
CA THR A 471 12.00 -23.81 5.52
C THR A 471 11.10 -24.26 6.68
N LYS A 472 11.29 -23.72 7.89
CA LYS A 472 10.42 -23.99 9.04
C LYS A 472 9.00 -23.44 8.82
N MET A 473 8.86 -22.26 8.23
CA MET A 473 7.56 -21.65 7.91
C MET A 473 6.81 -22.44 6.82
N ALA A 474 7.49 -22.86 5.76
CA ALA A 474 6.93 -23.73 4.73
C ALA A 474 6.43 -25.06 5.34
N PHE A 475 7.25 -25.67 6.20
CA PHE A 475 6.87 -26.88 6.93
C PHE A 475 5.66 -26.65 7.86
N ALA A 476 5.67 -25.55 8.62
CA ALA A 476 4.58 -25.15 9.51
C ALA A 476 3.25 -24.96 8.75
N LEU A 477 3.31 -24.41 7.53
CA LEU A 477 2.15 -24.23 6.65
C LEU A 477 1.72 -25.53 5.95
N GLY A 478 2.53 -26.59 5.99
CA GLY A 478 2.21 -27.93 5.46
C GLY A 478 2.77 -28.23 4.08
N TYR A 479 3.81 -27.51 3.64
CA TYR A 479 4.54 -27.76 2.40
C TYR A 479 5.73 -28.71 2.62
N ASP A 480 6.04 -29.57 1.64
CA ASP A 480 7.14 -30.55 1.71
C ASP A 480 8.49 -29.89 1.35
N PRO A 481 9.54 -30.01 2.18
CA PRO A 481 10.87 -29.52 1.86
C PRO A 481 11.49 -30.10 0.57
N ALA A 482 11.02 -31.26 0.08
CA ALA A 482 11.50 -31.86 -1.16
C ALA A 482 11.11 -31.07 -2.42
N ASP A 483 10.10 -30.19 -2.33
CA ASP A 483 9.68 -29.29 -3.42
C ASP A 483 10.47 -27.97 -3.45
N ILE A 484 11.40 -27.74 -2.51
CA ILE A 484 12.14 -26.48 -2.33
C ILE A 484 13.39 -26.36 -3.24
N ASP A 485 13.72 -27.34 -4.09
CA ASP A 485 14.94 -27.24 -4.91
C ASP A 485 14.85 -27.94 -6.28
N SER A 486 14.79 -27.17 -7.39
CA SER A 486 15.36 -27.59 -8.69
C SER A 486 15.56 -26.51 -9.78
N ASP A 487 15.54 -25.19 -9.53
CA ASP A 487 15.84 -24.21 -10.61
C ASP A 487 16.35 -22.85 -10.07
N ASP A 488 17.61 -22.76 -9.58
CA ASP A 488 18.52 -21.62 -9.86
C ASP A 488 19.97 -21.87 -9.34
N ASP A 489 20.80 -22.60 -10.09
CA ASP A 489 22.24 -22.79 -9.81
C ASP A 489 23.12 -21.66 -10.39
N SER A 490 22.62 -20.42 -10.49
CA SER A 490 23.36 -19.31 -11.12
C SER A 490 24.07 -18.35 -10.14
N THR A 491 23.80 -18.39 -8.83
CA THR A 491 24.32 -17.39 -7.87
C THR A 491 25.49 -17.83 -7.00
N ARG A 492 26.01 -19.07 -7.11
CA ARG A 492 27.12 -19.57 -6.27
C ARG A 492 28.50 -19.70 -6.93
N LYS A 493 28.72 -19.13 -8.12
CA LYS A 493 30.05 -19.08 -8.77
C LYS A 493 30.67 -17.67 -8.76
N ALA A 494 30.95 -17.16 -7.57
CA ALA A 494 31.98 -16.15 -7.40
C ALA A 494 32.51 -16.23 -5.97
N HIS A 495 33.52 -17.09 -5.73
CA HIS A 495 34.70 -16.83 -4.88
C HIS A 495 35.54 -18.11 -4.73
N GLY A 496 36.80 -18.03 -5.19
CA GLY A 496 37.93 -18.79 -4.63
C GLY A 496 38.06 -20.28 -4.95
N HIS A 497 38.66 -20.59 -6.10
CA HIS A 497 39.48 -21.81 -6.23
C HIS A 497 40.81 -21.62 -5.47
N SER A 498 41.08 -22.46 -4.46
CA SER A 498 42.33 -23.23 -4.39
C SER A 498 42.19 -24.32 -3.33
N GLY A 499 42.40 -25.57 -3.73
CA GLY A 499 42.18 -26.74 -2.89
C GLY A 499 43.42 -27.17 -2.08
N ARG A 500 43.18 -28.07 -1.12
CA ARG A 500 44.00 -29.27 -0.90
C ARG A 500 43.32 -30.25 0.08
N HIS A 501 42.96 -31.40 -0.48
CA HIS A 501 43.03 -32.79 0.01
C HIS A 501 42.78 -33.20 1.47
N ARG A 502 41.87 -34.20 1.57
CA ARG A 502 41.91 -35.47 2.36
C ARG A 502 41.87 -35.32 3.90
N ASN A 503 41.02 -36.02 4.66
CA ASN A 503 40.75 -37.46 4.65
C ASN A 503 39.45 -37.81 5.42
N ARG A 504 38.88 -38.96 5.06
CA ARG A 504 37.87 -39.75 5.81
C ARG A 504 38.39 -40.18 7.19
N ILE A 505 37.45 -40.35 8.14
CA ILE A 505 37.25 -41.37 9.21
C ILE A 505 36.22 -40.71 10.15
N GLY A 506 35.05 -41.25 10.53
CA GLY A 506 34.73 -42.59 11.00
C GLY A 506 34.53 -42.56 12.53
N THR A 507 33.37 -43.05 12.99
CA THR A 507 33.04 -43.57 14.34
C THR A 507 32.72 -42.62 15.52
N SER A 508 31.42 -42.62 15.88
CA SER A 508 30.79 -42.98 17.16
C SER A 508 31.24 -42.40 18.53
N SER A 509 30.18 -41.99 19.25
CA SER A 509 29.81 -42.29 20.66
C SER A 509 30.35 -41.48 21.85
N SER A 510 29.35 -41.18 22.71
CA SER A 510 29.34 -41.15 24.19
C SER A 510 29.89 -39.92 24.94
N SER A 511 28.93 -39.16 25.46
CA SER A 511 28.73 -38.79 26.88
C SER A 511 29.96 -38.71 27.80
N THR A 512 30.13 -37.57 28.47
CA THR A 512 30.34 -37.56 29.93
C THR A 512 30.03 -36.20 30.54
N THR A 513 29.26 -36.26 31.62
CA THR A 513 28.98 -35.28 32.67
C THR A 513 30.24 -34.77 33.39
N ALA A 514 30.25 -33.51 33.82
CA ALA A 514 30.92 -33.08 35.05
C ALA A 514 30.32 -31.79 35.63
N ASN A 515 29.83 -31.89 36.86
CA ASN A 515 29.44 -30.82 37.78
C ASN A 515 30.68 -30.21 38.48
N SER A 516 30.64 -28.92 38.79
CA SER A 516 31.15 -28.31 40.05
C SER A 516 30.61 -26.86 40.16
N HIS A 517 29.82 -26.47 41.17
CA HIS A 517 30.20 -26.00 42.52
C HIS A 517 31.26 -24.88 42.50
N ARG A 518 31.20 -23.75 43.22
CA ARG A 518 30.28 -23.12 44.21
C ARG A 518 30.94 -21.76 44.59
N GLN A 519 30.24 -20.91 45.35
CA GLN A 519 30.69 -19.70 46.09
C GLN A 519 30.72 -18.38 45.26
N GLY A 520 30.07 -17.27 45.64
CA GLY A 520 29.44 -16.86 46.89
C GLY A 520 30.37 -15.97 47.72
N VAL A 521 30.31 -14.65 47.54
CA VAL A 521 30.74 -13.64 48.53
C VAL A 521 29.81 -12.43 48.45
N ASN A 522 29.28 -12.07 49.62
CA ASN A 522 28.44 -10.92 49.92
C ASN A 522 29.22 -10.08 50.93
N VAL A 523 29.32 -8.76 50.75
CA VAL A 523 29.80 -7.84 51.80
C VAL A 523 28.99 -6.53 51.76
N ASN A 524 28.62 -6.11 52.96
CA ASN A 524 27.63 -5.10 53.35
C ASN A 524 28.26 -3.72 53.65
N ALA A 525 27.38 -2.70 53.59
CA ALA A 525 27.20 -1.58 54.53
C ALA A 525 28.07 -0.29 54.50
N GLY A 526 27.36 0.85 54.72
CA GLY A 526 27.89 2.13 55.24
C GLY A 526 27.07 3.38 54.84
N HIS A 527 25.96 3.71 55.53
CA HIS A 527 25.80 4.86 56.48
C HIS A 527 25.80 6.29 55.88
N GLN A 528 24.64 7.00 55.88
CA GLN A 528 24.27 8.16 56.76
C GLN A 528 24.90 9.53 56.31
N VAL A 529 24.34 10.76 56.39
CA VAL A 529 23.22 11.40 57.13
C VAL A 529 23.07 12.88 56.67
N ILE A 530 21.81 13.38 56.57
CA ILE A 530 21.24 14.72 56.93
C ILE A 530 21.91 16.05 56.48
N ARG A 531 21.12 16.93 55.82
CA ARG A 531 20.81 18.29 56.32
C ARG A 531 19.65 18.98 55.59
N SER A 532 18.66 19.37 56.41
CA SER A 532 17.54 20.25 56.09
C SER A 532 17.94 21.72 56.10
N THR A 533 17.27 22.57 55.31
CA THR A 533 17.07 23.98 55.66
C THR A 533 15.67 24.44 55.27
N ARG A 534 15.05 25.14 56.24
CA ARG A 534 13.66 25.57 56.33
C ARG A 534 13.35 26.79 55.46
N VAL A 535 12.09 26.83 55.07
CA VAL A 535 11.22 27.97 54.73
C VAL A 535 11.30 29.11 55.77
N PRO A 536 11.05 30.37 55.35
CA PRO A 536 10.31 31.30 56.19
C PRO A 536 8.99 31.75 55.53
N THR A 537 7.93 31.55 56.31
CA THR A 537 6.56 32.03 56.15
C THR A 537 6.46 33.54 56.38
N GLY A 538 5.64 34.23 55.59
CA GLY A 538 5.16 35.58 55.86
C GLY A 538 3.65 35.69 55.60
N THR A 539 2.86 35.69 56.68
CA THR A 539 1.40 35.90 56.71
C THR A 539 1.08 37.38 56.92
N VAL A 540 0.22 37.97 56.09
CA VAL A 540 -0.65 39.11 56.46
C VAL A 540 -2.02 38.94 55.78
N ALA A 541 -3.06 39.33 56.52
CA ALA A 541 -4.45 38.94 56.45
C ALA A 541 -5.32 39.56 55.33
N GLY A 542 -6.29 38.75 54.88
CA GLY A 542 -7.72 39.06 54.82
C GLY A 542 -8.24 40.29 54.06
N ARG A 543 -8.87 40.05 52.91
CA ARG A 543 -10.15 40.66 52.48
C ARG A 543 -10.71 39.87 51.30
N GLY A 544 -11.98 39.47 51.41
CA GLY A 544 -12.67 38.68 50.39
C GLY A 544 -12.95 39.49 49.13
N MET A 545 -12.78 38.86 47.97
CA MET A 545 -13.46 39.18 46.72
C MET A 545 -13.51 37.92 45.87
N ALA A 546 -14.73 37.45 45.61
CA ALA A 546 -15.00 36.52 44.53
C ALA A 546 -14.64 37.18 43.20
N ASN A 547 -13.73 36.57 42.42
CA ASN A 547 -13.84 36.44 40.96
C ASN A 547 -12.57 35.87 40.30
N ARG A 548 -12.83 35.09 39.23
CA ARG A 548 -11.94 34.78 38.09
C ARG A 548 -10.77 33.83 38.33
N ILE A 549 -11.08 32.53 38.32
CA ILE A 549 -10.16 31.56 37.74
C ILE A 549 -10.20 31.81 36.23
N GLY A 550 -9.20 32.52 35.72
CA GLY A 550 -8.95 32.62 34.30
C GLY A 550 -8.61 31.24 33.77
N THR A 551 -9.54 30.64 33.03
CA THR A 551 -9.22 29.59 32.09
C THR A 551 -8.20 30.17 31.10
N ARG A 552 -6.92 29.87 31.30
CA ARG A 552 -5.99 29.87 30.17
C ARG A 552 -6.58 28.82 29.21
N HIS A 553 -7.19 29.29 28.14
CA HIS A 553 -7.40 28.47 26.97
C HIS A 553 -6.02 28.03 26.51
N GLU A 554 -5.62 26.82 26.91
CA GLU A 554 -4.62 26.08 26.14
C GLU A 554 -5.21 25.94 24.72
N PRO A 555 -4.44 26.25 23.67
CA PRO A 555 -4.93 26.10 22.32
C PRO A 555 -5.33 24.64 22.10
N GLU A 556 -6.51 24.42 21.52
CA GLU A 556 -6.90 23.10 21.01
C GLU A 556 -5.78 22.61 20.07
N VAL A 557 -5.03 21.60 20.51
CA VAL A 557 -4.02 20.94 19.68
C VAL A 557 -4.77 20.09 18.67
N SER A 558 -5.11 20.68 17.51
CA SER A 558 -5.61 19.92 16.38
C SER A 558 -4.50 18.98 15.87
N LEU A 559 -4.77 17.68 15.85
CA LEU A 559 -3.80 16.64 15.52
C LEU A 559 -3.41 16.58 14.04
N PRO A 560 -2.22 16.02 13.74
CA PRO A 560 -1.72 15.81 12.38
C PRO A 560 -2.51 14.81 11.52
N TRP A 561 -3.43 14.06 12.14
CA TRP A 561 -4.22 13.01 11.46
C TRP A 561 -5.63 13.47 11.09
N ASN A 562 -5.96 14.75 11.34
CA ASN A 562 -7.30 15.26 11.11
C ASN A 562 -7.52 15.63 9.63
N LEU A 563 -7.77 14.61 8.80
CA LEU A 563 -8.19 14.79 7.40
C LEU A 563 -9.54 15.53 7.26
N GLN A 564 -10.28 15.76 8.34
CA GLN A 564 -11.51 16.59 8.29
C GLN A 564 -11.19 18.06 7.95
N ASN A 565 -9.93 18.49 8.03
CA ASN A 565 -9.47 19.83 7.67
C ASN A 565 -8.75 19.91 6.32
N MET A 566 -8.87 18.92 5.42
CA MET A 566 -8.35 19.04 4.06
C MET A 566 -8.84 20.30 3.33
N ASP A 567 -10.02 20.80 3.69
CA ASP A 567 -10.63 22.01 3.12
C ASP A 567 -9.96 23.31 3.59
N LYS A 568 -9.08 23.22 4.60
CA LYS A 568 -8.32 24.36 5.16
C LYS A 568 -6.86 24.38 4.71
N LEU A 569 -6.47 23.45 3.85
CA LEU A 569 -5.13 23.39 3.30
C LEU A 569 -4.90 24.55 2.35
N ASP A 570 -3.74 25.19 2.45
CA ASP A 570 -3.39 26.24 1.52
C ASP A 570 -3.24 25.68 0.10
N THR A 571 -3.44 26.56 -0.88
CA THR A 571 -3.42 26.19 -2.30
C THR A 571 -2.09 25.56 -2.71
N ALA A 572 -0.97 25.96 -2.10
CA ALA A 572 0.35 25.40 -2.41
C ALA A 572 0.52 23.96 -1.89
N THR A 573 -0.12 23.62 -0.77
CA THR A 573 -0.12 22.27 -0.18
C THR A 573 -1.09 21.36 -0.91
N LEU A 574 -2.26 21.88 -1.30
CA LEU A 574 -3.19 21.19 -2.19
C LEU A 574 -2.56 20.95 -3.56
N GLU A 575 -1.81 21.92 -4.09
CA GLU A 575 -0.97 21.73 -5.25
C GLU A 575 0.06 20.63 -4.96
N ARG A 576 0.93 20.70 -3.95
CA ARG A 576 1.89 19.60 -3.69
C ARG A 576 1.29 18.19 -3.57
N LEU A 577 0.09 18.05 -3.00
CA LEU A 577 -0.63 16.77 -2.89
C LEU A 577 -1.36 16.34 -4.16
N GLU A 578 -1.99 17.26 -4.90
CA GLU A 578 -2.50 16.99 -6.25
C GLU A 578 -1.35 16.75 -7.26
N TRP A 579 -0.13 17.12 -6.88
CA TRP A 579 1.08 17.12 -7.70
C TRP A 579 2.06 16.00 -7.35
N MET A 580 1.54 14.78 -7.22
CA MET A 580 2.34 13.58 -7.47
C MET A 580 2.80 13.61 -8.94
N GLU A 581 4.06 13.99 -9.21
CA GLU A 581 4.62 13.96 -10.56
C GLU A 581 5.27 12.60 -10.86
N PRO A 582 4.66 11.72 -11.68
CA PRO A 582 5.40 10.69 -12.37
C PRO A 582 6.56 11.34 -13.14
N LEU A 583 7.76 10.74 -13.10
CA LEU A 583 8.95 11.14 -13.87
C LEU A 583 8.67 11.44 -15.36
N GLY A 584 7.56 10.93 -15.91
CA GLY A 584 7.07 11.22 -17.26
C GLY A 584 6.59 12.66 -17.47
N PHE A 585 5.93 13.30 -16.49
CA PHE A 585 5.38 14.66 -16.66
C PHE A 585 6.46 15.74 -16.63
N ARG A 586 7.44 15.63 -15.72
CA ARG A 586 8.63 16.51 -15.69
C ARG A 586 9.40 16.43 -17.01
N ALA A 587 9.68 15.19 -17.47
CA ALA A 587 10.36 14.96 -18.74
C ALA A 587 9.59 15.56 -19.94
N LEU A 588 8.27 15.48 -19.92
CA LEU A 588 7.44 16.02 -20.98
C LEU A 588 7.30 17.55 -20.90
N SER A 589 7.31 18.12 -19.69
CA SER A 589 7.36 19.57 -19.47
C SER A 589 8.65 20.17 -20.03
N GLU A 590 9.81 19.55 -19.75
CA GLU A 590 11.10 19.93 -20.34
C GLU A 590 11.08 19.89 -21.87
N LEU A 591 10.47 18.84 -22.45
CA LEU A 591 10.43 18.65 -23.91
C LEU A 591 9.45 19.60 -24.62
N THR A 592 8.40 20.05 -23.94
CA THR A 592 7.29 20.79 -24.58
C THR A 592 7.21 22.26 -24.17
N GLY A 593 7.89 22.66 -23.09
CA GLY A 593 7.77 23.97 -22.47
C GLY A 593 6.38 24.24 -21.89
N LEU A 594 5.54 23.23 -21.76
CA LEU A 594 4.24 23.32 -21.10
C LEU A 594 4.38 23.01 -19.62
N SER A 595 3.60 23.71 -18.80
CA SER A 595 3.49 23.37 -17.39
C SER A 595 2.85 21.98 -17.25
N PRO A 596 3.25 21.18 -16.26
CA PRO A 596 2.70 19.85 -16.10
C PRO A 596 1.17 19.88 -15.79
N GLU A 597 0.60 21.01 -15.35
CA GLU A 597 -0.85 21.28 -15.22
C GLU A 597 -1.54 21.22 -16.57
N ALA A 598 -0.96 21.90 -17.57
CA ALA A 598 -1.49 21.93 -18.92
C ALA A 598 -1.40 20.55 -19.59
N LEU A 599 -0.36 19.79 -19.26
CA LEU A 599 -0.11 18.44 -19.74
C LEU A 599 -1.12 17.42 -19.17
N ARG A 600 -1.38 17.46 -17.86
CA ARG A 600 -2.35 16.57 -17.17
C ARG A 600 -3.79 16.71 -17.66
N LYS A 601 -4.18 17.84 -18.25
CA LYS A 601 -5.53 18.00 -18.84
C LYS A 601 -5.78 17.06 -20.02
N HIS A 602 -4.73 16.57 -20.66
CA HIS A 602 -4.84 15.87 -21.93
C HIS A 602 -4.37 14.42 -21.88
N PHE A 603 -3.48 14.05 -20.95
CA PHE A 603 -2.91 12.71 -20.90
C PHE A 603 -2.36 12.31 -19.54
N TRP A 604 -2.15 11.00 -19.40
CA TRP A 604 -1.24 10.37 -18.45
C TRP A 604 0.13 10.12 -19.11
N ALA A 605 1.22 10.29 -18.35
CA ALA A 605 2.58 10.08 -18.85
C ALA A 605 3.49 9.38 -17.82
N SER A 606 4.36 8.49 -18.29
CA SER A 606 5.39 7.83 -17.46
C SER A 606 6.69 7.63 -18.23
N LYS A 607 7.83 7.68 -17.53
CA LYS A 607 9.14 7.38 -18.13
C LYS A 607 9.34 5.86 -18.15
N LEU A 608 9.62 5.30 -19.32
CA LEU A 608 9.84 3.87 -19.44
C LEU A 608 11.20 3.48 -18.83
N LYS A 609 11.20 2.52 -17.89
CA LYS A 609 12.42 2.04 -17.23
C LYS A 609 13.36 1.38 -18.25
N PRO A 610 14.67 1.73 -18.30
CA PRO A 610 15.62 1.11 -19.22
C PRO A 610 15.75 -0.43 -19.08
N THR A 611 15.42 -0.96 -17.91
CA THR A 611 15.42 -2.40 -17.60
C THR A 611 14.15 -3.13 -18.04
N SER A 612 13.10 -2.43 -18.48
CA SER A 612 11.84 -3.08 -18.84
C SER A 612 11.94 -3.85 -20.17
N PRO A 613 11.24 -4.99 -20.31
CA PRO A 613 11.18 -5.75 -21.57
C PRO A 613 10.71 -4.89 -22.75
N LEU A 614 9.72 -4.02 -22.52
CA LEU A 614 9.21 -3.10 -23.53
C LEU A 614 10.28 -2.08 -23.97
N PHE A 615 11.06 -1.53 -23.05
CA PHE A 615 12.17 -0.65 -23.42
C PHE A 615 13.20 -1.39 -24.28
N SER A 616 13.52 -2.64 -23.91
CA SER A 616 14.41 -3.49 -24.69
C SER A 616 13.91 -3.69 -26.12
N ASP A 617 12.64 -4.04 -26.30
CA ASP A 617 12.02 -4.22 -27.61
C ASP A 617 12.01 -2.92 -28.45
N LEU A 618 11.66 -1.78 -27.83
CA LEU A 618 11.66 -0.48 -28.51
C LEU A 618 13.07 -0.01 -28.88
N ASN A 619 14.05 -0.24 -28.01
CA ASN A 619 15.46 0.08 -28.28
C ASN A 619 16.02 -0.83 -29.38
N HIS A 620 15.64 -2.11 -29.40
CA HIS A 620 15.99 -3.05 -30.46
C HIS A 620 15.38 -2.63 -31.80
N TYR A 621 14.09 -2.28 -31.81
CA TYR A 621 13.42 -1.72 -32.98
C TYR A 621 14.12 -0.44 -33.48
N PHE A 622 14.42 0.49 -32.58
CA PHE A 622 15.13 1.74 -32.92
C PHE A 622 16.48 1.46 -33.58
N LYS A 623 17.32 0.59 -32.99
CA LYS A 623 18.64 0.23 -33.52
C LYS A 623 18.56 -0.44 -34.90
N ASN A 624 17.66 -1.40 -35.07
CA ASN A 624 17.54 -2.18 -36.31
C ASN A 624 16.84 -1.42 -37.45
N SER A 625 16.07 -0.40 -37.10
CA SER A 625 15.35 0.46 -38.03
C SER A 625 16.19 1.65 -38.51
N HIS A 626 17.44 1.74 -38.07
CA HIS A 626 18.45 2.69 -38.56
C HIS A 626 19.05 2.21 -39.90
N SER A 627 19.02 3.05 -40.94
CA SER A 627 19.45 2.70 -42.30
C SER A 627 20.98 2.82 -42.50
N PRO A 628 21.63 1.90 -43.25
CA PRO A 628 23.04 2.02 -43.62
C PRO A 628 23.37 3.20 -44.55
N VAL A 629 22.37 3.78 -45.23
CA VAL A 629 22.55 4.77 -46.30
C VAL A 629 22.87 6.17 -45.76
N HIS A 630 22.52 6.44 -44.50
CA HIS A 630 22.87 7.68 -43.79
C HIS A 630 24.07 7.45 -42.86
N SER A 631 25.25 7.21 -43.45
CA SER A 631 26.46 6.75 -42.77
C SER A 631 27.16 7.78 -41.86
N ALA A 632 26.71 9.04 -41.84
CA ALA A 632 27.44 10.14 -41.20
C ALA A 632 27.08 10.37 -39.71
N THR A 633 25.96 9.84 -39.19
CA THR A 633 25.58 10.02 -37.76
C THR A 633 24.78 8.82 -37.24
N ARG A 634 25.20 8.26 -36.10
CA ARG A 634 24.46 7.19 -35.41
C ARG A 634 23.38 7.79 -34.51
N LEU A 635 22.24 7.15 -34.36
CA LEU A 635 21.20 7.61 -33.43
C LEU A 635 21.26 6.85 -32.10
N ARG A 636 21.05 7.56 -30.98
CA ARG A 636 20.92 6.94 -29.65
C ARG A 636 19.67 7.45 -28.94
N ILE A 637 18.90 6.56 -28.33
CA ILE A 637 17.79 6.92 -27.44
C ILE A 637 18.33 7.50 -26.14
N ASN A 638 17.81 8.66 -25.72
CA ASN A 638 18.07 9.25 -24.41
C ASN A 638 17.00 8.84 -23.40
N ARG A 639 15.72 8.93 -23.78
CA ARG A 639 14.58 8.47 -22.97
C ARG A 639 13.37 8.14 -23.83
N ILE A 640 12.51 7.26 -23.30
CA ILE A 640 11.21 6.92 -23.85
C ILE A 640 10.17 7.31 -22.81
N ILE A 641 9.18 8.11 -23.23
CA ILE A 641 8.04 8.51 -22.42
C ILE A 641 6.82 7.80 -22.97
N GLU A 642 6.18 6.98 -22.15
CA GLU A 642 4.88 6.38 -22.44
C GLU A 642 3.78 7.40 -22.20
N LEU A 643 2.80 7.44 -23.11
CA LEU A 643 1.70 8.39 -23.13
C LEU A 643 0.36 7.66 -23.22
N LYS A 644 -0.64 8.10 -22.45
CA LYS A 644 -2.04 7.69 -22.59
C LYS A 644 -2.91 8.94 -22.63
N ARG A 645 -3.40 9.32 -23.81
CA ARG A 645 -4.24 10.50 -24.00
C ARG A 645 -5.69 10.16 -23.67
N PHE A 646 -6.36 10.93 -22.81
CA PHE A 646 -7.68 10.56 -22.27
C PHE A 646 -8.79 10.51 -23.33
N ASN A 647 -8.63 11.28 -24.43
CA ASN A 647 -9.60 11.32 -25.52
C ASN A 647 -9.29 10.30 -26.64
N GLU A 648 -8.26 9.46 -26.49
CA GLU A 648 -7.89 8.40 -27.43
C GLU A 648 -8.20 7.02 -26.82
N ASN A 649 -8.86 6.15 -27.58
CA ASN A 649 -9.13 4.79 -27.13
C ASN A 649 -7.84 3.95 -27.25
N ASN A 650 -7.06 3.89 -26.16
CA ASN A 650 -5.76 3.22 -26.07
C ASN A 650 -5.83 1.80 -25.46
N SER A 651 -6.99 1.13 -25.58
CA SER A 651 -7.20 -0.27 -25.20
C SER A 651 -6.47 -1.24 -26.14
N ASP A 652 -6.40 -2.51 -25.78
CA ASP A 652 -5.79 -3.55 -26.62
C ASP A 652 -6.41 -3.59 -28.02
N TYR A 653 -5.57 -3.45 -29.05
CA TYR A 653 -6.01 -3.41 -30.43
C TYR A 653 -6.43 -4.81 -30.89
N LYS A 654 -7.74 -5.07 -30.86
CA LYS A 654 -8.37 -6.29 -31.40
C LYS A 654 -8.61 -6.24 -32.91
N VAL A 655 -8.34 -5.11 -33.55
CA VAL A 655 -8.52 -4.91 -35.00
C VAL A 655 -7.29 -5.34 -35.80
N PRO A 656 -7.46 -5.92 -37.00
CA PRO A 656 -6.33 -6.41 -37.79
C PRO A 656 -5.48 -5.28 -38.38
N ASN A 657 -4.17 -5.53 -38.54
CA ASN A 657 -3.18 -4.66 -39.20
C ASN A 657 -2.89 -3.30 -38.50
N VAL A 658 -2.79 -3.31 -37.17
CA VAL A 658 -2.22 -2.21 -36.40
C VAL A 658 -0.70 -2.35 -36.30
N ARG A 659 0.04 -1.27 -36.56
CA ARG A 659 1.51 -1.25 -36.50
C ARG A 659 2.03 -0.11 -35.65
N LEU A 660 3.11 -0.37 -34.93
CA LEU A 660 3.85 0.65 -34.19
C LEU A 660 4.85 1.34 -35.13
N LEU A 661 4.58 2.58 -35.52
CA LEU A 661 5.30 3.30 -36.56
C LEU A 661 5.84 4.66 -36.09
N TRP A 662 6.98 5.04 -36.65
CA TRP A 662 7.69 6.28 -36.32
C TRP A 662 7.09 7.46 -37.07
N HIS A 663 6.81 8.55 -36.36
CA HIS A 663 6.50 9.85 -36.95
C HIS A 663 7.50 10.88 -36.44
N GLY A 664 8.11 11.61 -37.38
CA GLY A 664 9.05 12.68 -37.09
C GLY A 664 8.47 14.03 -37.48
N THR A 665 8.68 15.01 -36.62
CA THR A 665 8.20 16.38 -36.80
C THR A 665 9.12 17.33 -36.04
N GLN A 666 9.15 18.59 -36.47
CA GLN A 666 9.96 19.61 -35.79
C GLN A 666 9.51 19.78 -34.34
N THR A 667 10.46 20.05 -33.43
CA THR A 667 10.19 20.21 -31.99
C THR A 667 9.06 21.19 -31.69
N GLY A 668 8.94 22.29 -32.45
CA GLY A 668 7.85 23.25 -32.31
C GLY A 668 6.44 22.68 -32.54
N ASN A 669 6.31 21.61 -33.32
CA ASN A 669 5.04 20.95 -33.60
C ASN A 669 4.66 19.90 -32.55
N VAL A 670 5.64 19.39 -31.78
CA VAL A 670 5.42 18.33 -30.77
C VAL A 670 4.39 18.76 -29.75
N ARG A 671 4.52 19.99 -29.22
CA ARG A 671 3.55 20.58 -28.29
C ARG A 671 2.13 20.57 -28.85
N GLY A 672 1.96 21.04 -30.08
CA GLY A 672 0.66 21.14 -30.73
C GLY A 672 0.00 19.78 -30.96
N ILE A 673 0.79 18.76 -31.33
CA ILE A 673 0.32 17.38 -31.52
C ILE A 673 -0.05 16.74 -30.19
N LEU A 674 0.72 16.95 -29.11
CA LEU A 674 0.39 16.40 -27.80
C LEU A 674 -0.91 16.97 -27.24
N THR A 675 -1.16 18.27 -27.39
CA THR A 675 -2.37 18.91 -26.84
C THR A 675 -3.60 18.70 -27.73
N ASN A 676 -3.45 18.79 -29.05
CA ASN A 676 -4.58 18.79 -29.98
C ASN A 676 -4.73 17.49 -30.78
N GLY A 677 -3.76 16.59 -30.72
CA GLY A 677 -3.66 15.45 -31.62
C GLY A 677 -3.08 15.82 -32.98
N PHE A 678 -2.96 14.80 -33.83
CA PHE A 678 -2.57 15.01 -35.21
C PHE A 678 -3.59 15.87 -35.97
N ARG A 679 -3.11 16.62 -36.96
CA ARG A 679 -3.93 17.36 -37.92
C ARG A 679 -3.46 16.99 -39.32
N LEU A 680 -4.38 16.97 -40.27
CA LEU A 680 -4.02 16.75 -41.67
C LEU A 680 -3.17 17.93 -42.18
N PRO A 681 -2.05 17.67 -42.88
CA PRO A 681 -1.18 18.73 -43.37
C PRO A 681 -1.90 19.65 -44.39
N THR A 682 -1.52 20.93 -44.36
CA THR A 682 -1.98 21.93 -45.33
C THR A 682 -1.22 21.82 -46.64
N GLN A 683 0.07 21.52 -46.58
CA GLN A 683 0.92 21.24 -47.74
C GLN A 683 0.77 19.79 -48.20
N GLN A 684 0.86 19.57 -49.51
CA GLN A 684 0.77 18.22 -50.07
C GLN A 684 2.12 17.52 -50.02
N GLY A 685 2.15 16.29 -49.52
CA GLY A 685 3.28 15.38 -49.70
C GLY A 685 3.13 14.53 -50.97
N MET A 686 4.09 13.61 -51.16
CA MET A 686 4.16 12.72 -52.32
C MET A 686 2.94 11.78 -52.49
N PHE A 687 2.21 11.52 -51.40
CA PHE A 687 0.96 10.76 -51.36
C PHE A 687 -0.20 11.65 -50.87
N GLY A 688 -0.12 12.95 -51.11
CA GLY A 688 -1.17 13.90 -50.75
C GLY A 688 -1.19 14.28 -49.26
N ARG A 689 -2.38 14.58 -48.74
CA ARG A 689 -2.62 15.29 -47.47
C ARG A 689 -2.87 14.40 -46.24
N GLY A 690 -2.33 13.17 -46.24
CA GLY A 690 -2.40 12.29 -45.07
C GLY A 690 -1.29 12.56 -44.04
N VAL A 691 -1.35 11.89 -42.89
CA VAL A 691 -0.27 11.86 -41.90
C VAL A 691 0.69 10.73 -42.26
N TYR A 692 1.99 11.04 -42.28
CA TYR A 692 3.04 10.14 -42.76
C TYR A 692 3.74 9.46 -41.58
N PHE A 693 3.90 8.15 -41.68
CA PHE A 693 4.62 7.30 -40.74
C PHE A 693 5.63 6.43 -41.49
N ALA A 694 6.65 5.95 -40.77
CA ALA A 694 7.64 5.02 -41.32
C ALA A 694 7.87 3.83 -40.39
N ASP A 695 8.22 2.68 -40.95
CA ASP A 695 8.74 1.54 -40.19
C ASP A 695 10.24 1.67 -39.90
N ARG A 696 10.83 2.83 -40.23
CA ARG A 696 12.27 3.12 -40.12
C ARG A 696 12.53 4.44 -39.41
N VAL A 697 13.28 4.37 -38.31
CA VAL A 697 13.59 5.55 -37.51
C VAL A 697 14.35 6.60 -38.31
N THR A 698 15.30 6.18 -39.17
CA THR A 698 16.11 7.12 -39.96
C THR A 698 15.25 7.97 -40.89
N LYS A 699 14.21 7.38 -41.49
CA LYS A 699 13.28 8.10 -42.37
C LYS A 699 12.51 9.17 -41.62
N SER A 700 12.11 8.91 -40.37
CA SER A 700 11.36 9.87 -39.55
C SER A 700 12.27 10.90 -38.87
N ALA A 701 13.47 10.51 -38.42
CA ALA A 701 14.42 11.37 -37.70
C ALA A 701 14.82 12.62 -38.49
N GLN A 702 14.97 12.53 -39.83
CA GLN A 702 15.32 13.69 -40.66
C GLN A 702 14.28 14.82 -40.61
N TYR A 703 13.02 14.52 -40.27
CA TYR A 703 11.94 15.51 -40.18
C TYR A 703 11.88 16.21 -38.81
N CYS A 704 12.75 15.82 -37.86
CA CYS A 704 12.84 16.47 -36.55
C CYS A 704 13.52 17.84 -36.60
N HIS A 705 14.22 18.14 -37.71
CA HIS A 705 14.98 19.37 -37.89
C HIS A 705 14.61 20.07 -39.21
N PRO A 706 14.76 21.41 -39.30
CA PRO A 706 14.67 22.12 -40.57
C PRO A 706 15.66 21.56 -41.60
N PRO A 707 15.32 21.46 -42.89
CA PRO A 707 16.20 20.91 -43.92
C PRO A 707 17.57 21.59 -44.04
N SER A 708 17.68 22.84 -43.59
CA SER A 708 18.92 23.63 -43.57
C SER A 708 19.85 23.31 -42.38
N THR A 709 19.43 22.45 -41.45
CA THR A 709 20.17 22.16 -40.21
C THR A 709 21.30 21.17 -40.50
N ARG A 710 22.55 21.56 -40.25
CA ARG A 710 23.70 20.64 -40.29
C ARG A 710 23.66 19.77 -39.02
N LEU A 711 23.37 18.48 -39.19
CA LEU A 711 23.28 17.53 -38.09
C LEU A 711 24.69 17.07 -37.67
N THR A 712 25.04 17.30 -36.42
CA THR A 712 26.32 16.95 -35.80
C THR A 712 26.10 16.17 -34.50
N SER A 713 27.18 15.57 -33.97
CA SER A 713 27.12 14.85 -32.69
C SER A 713 26.60 15.77 -31.57
N GLY A 714 25.66 15.28 -30.76
CA GLY A 714 25.03 16.02 -29.67
C GLY A 714 23.74 16.77 -30.04
N ASN A 715 23.39 16.90 -31.33
CA ASN A 715 22.06 17.38 -31.70
C ASN A 715 21.00 16.40 -31.17
N LYS A 716 19.88 16.92 -30.64
CA LYS A 716 18.77 16.13 -30.09
C LYS A 716 17.50 16.29 -30.92
N GLY A 717 16.71 15.23 -31.03
CA GLY A 717 15.41 15.25 -31.67
C GLY A 717 14.37 14.45 -30.90
N THR A 718 13.11 14.62 -31.30
CA THR A 718 11.96 13.95 -30.67
C THR A 718 11.11 13.25 -31.72
N LEU A 719 10.80 11.98 -31.49
CA LEU A 719 9.97 11.15 -32.36
C LEU A 719 8.71 10.71 -31.64
N PHE A 720 7.60 10.70 -32.37
CA PHE A 720 6.40 9.98 -31.94
C PHE A 720 6.49 8.53 -32.41
N LEU A 721 6.07 7.63 -31.53
CA LEU A 721 5.85 6.24 -31.86
C LEU A 721 4.38 5.90 -31.62
N CYS A 722 3.67 5.69 -32.72
CA CYS A 722 2.21 5.62 -32.74
C CYS A 722 1.73 4.24 -33.14
N ALA A 723 0.68 3.76 -32.49
CA ALA A 723 -0.09 2.64 -33.00
C ALA A 723 -1.01 3.15 -34.11
N VAL A 724 -0.78 2.64 -35.32
CA VAL A 724 -1.46 3.09 -36.54
C VAL A 724 -2.28 1.93 -37.11
N ASN A 725 -3.60 2.08 -37.13
CA ASN A 725 -4.50 1.14 -37.79
C ASN A 725 -4.47 1.39 -39.30
N LEU A 726 -3.81 0.49 -40.03
CA LEU A 726 -3.62 0.65 -41.46
C LEU A 726 -4.75 0.05 -42.29
N GLY A 727 -5.64 -0.75 -41.69
CA GLY A 727 -6.71 -1.46 -42.40
C GLY A 727 -6.21 -2.14 -43.69
N LYS A 728 -6.98 -1.99 -44.77
CA LYS A 728 -6.58 -2.43 -46.12
C LYS A 728 -5.70 -1.36 -46.79
N MET A 729 -4.41 -1.67 -46.96
CA MET A 729 -3.44 -0.74 -47.55
C MET A 729 -3.42 -0.78 -49.09
N TYR A 730 -3.48 0.37 -49.75
CA TYR A 730 -3.15 0.52 -51.16
C TYR A 730 -1.62 0.58 -51.32
N ARG A 731 -1.05 -0.28 -52.17
CA ARG A 731 0.41 -0.33 -52.39
C ARG A 731 0.79 0.54 -53.57
N ALA A 732 1.51 1.63 -53.30
CA ALA A 732 2.02 2.53 -54.33
C ALA A 732 3.53 2.33 -54.51
N THR A 733 4.00 2.21 -55.75
CA THR A 733 5.42 2.11 -56.11
C THR A 733 6.00 3.42 -56.64
N THR A 734 5.14 4.38 -56.97
CA THR A 734 5.44 5.75 -57.42
C THR A 734 4.58 6.75 -56.65
N GLY A 735 4.98 8.02 -56.63
CA GLY A 735 4.23 9.08 -55.95
C GLY A 735 2.84 9.29 -56.53
N MET A 736 1.86 9.54 -55.65
CA MET A 736 0.47 9.82 -55.99
C MET A 736 0.09 11.18 -55.41
N ASN A 737 0.53 12.24 -56.09
CA ASN A 737 0.26 13.62 -55.69
C ASN A 737 -1.26 13.90 -55.72
N ASN A 738 -1.74 14.88 -54.94
CA ASN A 738 -3.15 15.31 -54.85
C ASN A 738 -4.16 14.38 -54.14
N LEU A 739 -3.73 13.31 -53.45
CA LEU A 739 -4.67 12.52 -52.65
C LEU A 739 -5.14 13.28 -51.40
N THR A 740 -6.45 13.39 -51.19
CA THR A 740 -7.06 13.89 -49.94
C THR A 740 -7.61 12.78 -49.06
N GLN A 741 -7.75 11.58 -49.62
CA GLN A 741 -8.19 10.34 -48.98
C GLN A 741 -7.50 9.14 -49.62
N ALA A 742 -7.57 7.97 -48.98
CA ALA A 742 -7.06 6.74 -49.57
C ALA A 742 -7.85 6.37 -50.85
N PRO A 743 -7.22 5.68 -51.84
CA PRO A 743 -7.91 5.20 -53.03
C PRO A 743 -9.16 4.36 -52.69
N GLN A 744 -10.16 4.40 -53.56
CA GLN A 744 -11.45 3.74 -53.33
C GLN A 744 -11.26 2.26 -52.94
N GLY A 745 -11.89 1.86 -51.82
CA GLY A 745 -11.82 0.50 -51.30
C GLY A 745 -10.55 0.17 -50.49
N TYR A 746 -9.79 1.19 -50.09
CA TYR A 746 -8.61 1.10 -49.21
C TYR A 746 -8.71 2.11 -48.06
N ASP A 747 -8.02 1.80 -46.96
CA ASP A 747 -8.02 2.59 -45.72
C ASP A 747 -6.81 3.50 -45.58
N SER A 748 -5.70 3.13 -46.21
CA SER A 748 -4.41 3.82 -46.11
C SER A 748 -3.56 3.55 -47.34
N VAL A 749 -2.48 4.33 -47.52
CA VAL A 749 -1.51 4.12 -48.60
C VAL A 749 -0.19 3.66 -48.00
N LYS A 750 0.38 2.60 -48.57
CA LYS A 750 1.76 2.18 -48.34
C LYS A 750 2.60 2.52 -49.57
N GLY A 751 3.40 3.58 -49.46
CA GLY A 751 4.53 3.82 -50.34
C GLY A 751 5.56 2.72 -50.14
N CYS A 752 5.83 1.93 -51.18
CA CYS A 752 6.74 0.79 -51.12
C CYS A 752 8.19 1.26 -51.32
N GLY A 753 9.02 1.06 -50.29
CA GLY A 753 10.45 1.37 -50.33
C GLY A 753 11.33 0.16 -50.68
N SER A 754 12.55 0.44 -51.13
CA SER A 754 13.58 -0.58 -51.41
C SER A 754 14.19 -1.16 -50.13
N HIS A 755 14.24 -0.39 -49.03
CA HIS A 755 14.70 -0.84 -47.72
C HIS A 755 13.52 -1.20 -46.83
N VAL A 756 13.44 -2.46 -46.42
CA VAL A 756 12.30 -3.00 -45.65
C VAL A 756 12.75 -3.80 -44.43
N PRO A 757 11.91 -3.94 -43.39
CA PRO A 757 12.18 -4.83 -42.27
C PRO A 757 12.15 -6.30 -42.65
N ASN A 758 13.14 -7.04 -42.13
CA ASN A 758 13.05 -8.49 -42.04
C ASN A 758 11.77 -8.87 -41.28
N ARG A 759 10.93 -9.68 -41.91
CA ARG A 759 9.59 -10.04 -41.38
C ARG A 759 9.65 -11.09 -40.28
N ASN A 760 10.80 -11.70 -40.04
CA ASN A 760 10.94 -12.78 -39.05
C ASN A 760 11.11 -12.25 -37.63
N ASP A 761 11.53 -11.00 -37.45
CA ASP A 761 11.73 -10.39 -36.14
C ASP A 761 10.65 -9.34 -35.89
N ILE A 762 9.56 -9.81 -35.28
CA ILE A 762 8.38 -9.04 -34.94
C ILE A 762 8.13 -9.18 -33.43
N ARG A 763 7.76 -8.09 -32.79
CA ARG A 763 7.23 -8.07 -31.41
C ARG A 763 5.82 -7.49 -31.43
N LYS A 764 5.11 -7.59 -30.30
CA LYS A 764 3.77 -7.02 -30.14
C LYS A 764 3.68 -6.22 -28.86
N HIS A 765 2.97 -5.10 -28.92
CA HIS A 765 2.59 -4.34 -27.74
C HIS A 765 1.14 -3.86 -27.92
N ARG A 766 0.28 -4.19 -26.95
CA ARG A 766 -1.18 -3.91 -26.99
C ARG A 766 -1.88 -4.39 -28.27
N GLY A 767 -1.44 -5.52 -28.84
CA GLY A 767 -1.93 -6.01 -30.15
C GLY A 767 -1.32 -5.33 -31.39
N ALA A 768 -0.64 -4.19 -31.26
CA ALA A 768 0.07 -3.54 -32.36
C ALA A 768 1.39 -4.27 -32.68
N MET A 769 1.67 -4.43 -33.97
CA MET A 769 2.88 -5.09 -34.45
C MET A 769 4.09 -4.13 -34.46
N ILE A 770 5.20 -4.54 -33.84
CA ILE A 770 6.47 -3.81 -33.83
C ILE A 770 7.43 -4.46 -34.85
N PRO A 771 7.81 -3.76 -35.94
CA PRO A 771 8.64 -4.32 -37.01
C PRO A 771 10.14 -4.23 -36.67
N CYS A 772 10.56 -5.00 -35.66
CA CYS A 772 11.91 -5.01 -35.08
C CYS A 772 13.02 -5.47 -36.03
N GLY A 773 12.69 -6.21 -37.10
CA GLY A 773 13.70 -6.83 -37.95
C GLY A 773 14.65 -5.85 -38.63
N LYS A 774 15.91 -6.29 -38.73
CA LYS A 774 16.99 -5.55 -39.39
C LYS A 774 16.60 -5.18 -40.82
N THR A 775 17.00 -3.98 -41.22
CA THR A 775 16.78 -3.47 -42.57
C THR A 775 17.57 -4.26 -43.60
N PHE A 776 16.92 -4.65 -44.69
CA PHE A 776 17.56 -5.25 -45.85
C PHE A 776 17.01 -4.64 -47.14
N LEU A 777 17.81 -4.72 -48.21
CA LEU A 777 17.43 -4.26 -49.54
C LEU A 777 16.56 -5.32 -50.21
N LYS A 778 15.35 -4.95 -50.62
CA LYS A 778 14.44 -5.79 -51.39
C LYS A 778 14.65 -5.53 -52.89
N PRO A 779 15.01 -6.55 -53.69
CA PRO A 779 15.16 -6.39 -55.14
C PRO A 779 13.82 -6.00 -55.80
N GLY A 780 13.82 -4.95 -56.62
CA GLY A 780 12.66 -4.49 -57.41
C GLY A 780 12.72 -3.01 -57.79
N GLN A 781 12.00 -2.61 -58.85
CA GLN A 781 11.84 -1.20 -59.23
C GLN A 781 10.80 -0.52 -58.32
N VAL A 782 11.27 0.18 -57.30
CA VAL A 782 10.47 1.05 -56.43
C VAL A 782 11.12 2.43 -56.34
N ALA A 783 10.32 3.49 -56.38
CA ALA A 783 10.84 4.86 -56.40
C ALA A 783 11.27 5.38 -55.02
N LEU A 784 10.86 4.72 -53.94
CA LEU A 784 11.15 5.14 -52.56
C LEU A 784 12.29 4.34 -51.95
N GLU A 785 13.06 5.00 -51.09
CA GLU A 785 14.11 4.34 -50.33
C GLU A 785 13.57 3.54 -49.14
N HIS A 786 12.59 4.09 -48.41
CA HIS A 786 11.99 3.50 -47.21
C HIS A 786 10.47 3.36 -47.38
N ASN A 787 9.83 2.45 -46.64
CA ASN A 787 8.37 2.40 -46.65
C ASN A 787 7.79 3.64 -45.97
N GLU A 788 6.76 4.21 -46.59
CA GLU A 788 5.96 5.28 -46.01
C GLU A 788 4.52 4.78 -45.86
N TYR A 789 3.91 5.02 -44.72
CA TYR A 789 2.54 4.64 -44.40
C TYR A 789 1.74 5.91 -44.18
N ILE A 790 0.74 6.14 -45.02
CA ILE A 790 -0.02 7.38 -45.07
C ILE A 790 -1.46 7.08 -44.67
N VAL A 791 -1.92 7.78 -43.63
CA VAL A 791 -3.26 7.63 -43.07
C VAL A 791 -3.98 8.97 -43.15
N TYR A 792 -5.20 8.96 -43.69
CA TYR A 792 -6.03 10.15 -43.89
C TYR A 792 -7.12 10.29 -42.82
N ASP A 793 -7.37 9.24 -42.06
CA ASP A 793 -8.31 9.21 -40.93
C ASP A 793 -7.52 9.28 -39.61
N LEU A 794 -7.67 10.40 -38.91
CA LEU A 794 -6.95 10.67 -37.66
C LEU A 794 -7.41 9.75 -36.52
N ALA A 795 -8.62 9.21 -36.58
CA ALA A 795 -9.13 8.27 -35.57
C ALA A 795 -8.38 6.92 -35.59
N LYS A 796 -7.61 6.65 -36.64
CA LYS A 796 -6.78 5.44 -36.78
C LYS A 796 -5.37 5.57 -36.19
N ILE A 797 -5.07 6.68 -35.53
CA ILE A 797 -3.75 6.99 -34.97
C ILE A 797 -3.88 7.15 -33.47
N ALA A 798 -3.10 6.38 -32.71
CA ALA A 798 -2.97 6.53 -31.27
C ALA A 798 -1.51 6.80 -30.91
N ILE A 799 -1.27 7.85 -30.10
CA ILE A 799 0.08 8.18 -29.63
C ILE A 799 0.36 7.31 -28.40
N LEU A 800 1.38 6.45 -28.50
CA LEU A 800 1.78 5.58 -27.39
C LEU A 800 3.08 6.04 -26.72
N PHE A 801 4.05 6.51 -27.50
CA PHE A 801 5.33 6.95 -26.94
C PHE A 801 5.86 8.22 -27.60
N LEU A 802 6.60 8.97 -26.80
CA LEU A 802 7.49 10.04 -27.23
C LEU A 802 8.93 9.63 -26.93
N VAL A 803 9.78 9.62 -27.96
CA VAL A 803 11.17 9.17 -27.87
C VAL A 803 12.09 10.36 -28.09
N GLU A 804 12.87 10.72 -27.07
CA GLU A 804 13.97 11.66 -27.22
C GLU A 804 15.23 10.89 -27.62
N PHE A 805 15.90 11.36 -28.67
CA PHE A 805 17.13 10.76 -29.19
C PHE A 805 18.18 11.83 -29.47
N GLU A 806 19.43 11.40 -29.64
CA GLU A 806 20.55 12.23 -30.04
C GLU A 806 21.29 11.66 -31.26
N TYR A 807 21.88 12.54 -32.05
CA TYR A 807 22.84 12.21 -33.11
C TYR A 807 24.22 12.01 -32.49
N ARG A 808 24.94 10.98 -32.92
CA ARG A 808 26.28 10.62 -32.48
C ARG A 808 27.26 10.58 -33.63
#